data_AF-A0A7Y3NRQ3-F1
#
_entry.id   AF-A0A7Y3NRQ3-F1
#
_cell.length_a   1.000
_cell.length_b   1.000
_cell.length_c   1.000
_cell.angle_alpha   90.00
_cell.angle_beta   90.00
_cell.angle_gamma   90.00
#
_symmetry.space_group_name_H-M   'P 1'
#
loop_
_entity.id
_entity.type
_entity.pdbx_description
1 polymer ?
#
loop_
_entity_poly.entity_id
_entity_poly.type
_entity_poly.pdbx_seq_one_letter_code
_entity_poly.pdbx_strand_id
1 'polypeptide(L)'
;MLDRAFYRSADYKSLIESAERTLVVGRRGTGKSALVYRLTTEWNKLERTSIVQLAPEEDQIASLRERLSRFGDGFTHARAASKIAWRYALLMEVTENLAVFGKAASALTPLLREHLARWRRPYAGVSAKLRNTLQALSDQQLSAADRLGDLAQKLQLSRLTSDVKELMSGVNRKVIFLLDRLDEGFEPDALGTAIIAGLTQAAIDTRSHLPECKVYVFLRDNIHRAIAQLDPDYSSNIEGQVLRLHWDEYNLFNLVCDRLRAAFNLDIEENRKLWNRCTAKGLQGQDGFRKCLQLTLYRPRDVISLLNNAFLCARSQERGEIVDDDLEAAAKEISENRYNDLQKEYEKILPGVAELTRAFRGTEPEQSLEQARSCMASVLSVDTHPAEAQRAFRILDTPEAATRALYSVGFLGLREETTGRFIFCHDGKNPDRALGEIDRVLIHPCYWMALDLARKAIGADEAQEIYDEYDIEVNSDAPKVRAANLGRHMSELNQIPEGKECAQRFEEWCLKAIRIVFSAGLRNIALHPNAAAVQQRDIVASNSGDSPPWRRVLNDYDSRQVLFEVKNYQNPTQGDFRQIATYMTAPYGRIAFLVTRDADLNPRKGLELDWIRELYYTQQNRLLVVKLTGKFLSNLLSKLRNPQKHDPAEHAINGLLDTYERNYLGLPSTRKQKR
;
A
#
# COMPACT_ATOMS: atom_id res chain seq x y z
N MET A 1 29.15 -2.17 -20.38
CA MET A 1 29.45 -2.49 -18.96
C MET A 1 28.59 -3.63 -18.42
N LEU A 2 27.25 -3.58 -18.57
CA LEU A 2 26.35 -4.64 -18.10
C LEU A 2 26.64 -6.02 -18.72
N ASP A 3 27.16 -6.11 -19.95
CA ASP A 3 27.55 -7.40 -20.53
C ASP A 3 28.77 -8.03 -19.86
N ARG A 4 29.70 -7.18 -19.39
CA ARG A 4 30.99 -7.58 -18.82
C ARG A 4 30.93 -7.78 -17.30
N ALA A 5 30.09 -7.01 -16.60
CA ALA A 5 30.07 -6.92 -15.14
C ALA A 5 28.64 -6.71 -14.62
N PHE A 6 27.78 -7.71 -14.84
CA PHE A 6 26.46 -7.80 -14.21
C PHE A 6 26.52 -8.80 -13.05
N TYR A 7 26.18 -8.32 -11.85
CA TYR A 7 26.10 -9.16 -10.66
C TYR A 7 24.82 -10.00 -10.66
N ARG A 8 24.96 -11.33 -10.64
CA ARG A 8 23.84 -12.29 -10.67
C ARG A 8 23.31 -12.54 -9.25
N SER A 9 22.51 -11.61 -8.73
CA SER A 9 21.89 -11.70 -7.41
C SER A 9 20.93 -12.90 -7.26
N ALA A 10 20.54 -13.20 -6.02
CA ALA A 10 19.53 -14.22 -5.73
C ALA A 10 18.18 -13.89 -6.41
N ASP A 11 17.75 -12.63 -6.37
CA ASP A 11 16.52 -12.16 -7.04
C ASP A 11 16.56 -12.42 -8.54
N TYR A 12 17.70 -12.16 -9.19
CA TYR A 12 17.89 -12.45 -10.61
C TYR A 12 17.76 -13.94 -10.91
N LYS A 13 18.39 -14.80 -10.10
CA LYS A 13 18.30 -16.26 -10.25
C LYS A 13 16.86 -16.74 -10.05
N SER A 14 16.19 -16.22 -9.03
CA SER A 14 14.78 -16.51 -8.76
C SER A 14 13.90 -16.22 -9.97
N LEU A 15 14.08 -15.10 -10.67
CA LEU A 15 13.28 -14.78 -11.85
C LEU A 15 13.55 -15.71 -13.06
N ILE A 16 14.76 -16.24 -13.18
CA ILE A 16 15.12 -17.19 -14.25
C ILE A 16 14.56 -18.58 -13.94
N GLU A 17 14.76 -19.05 -12.70
CA GLU A 17 14.47 -20.41 -12.26
C GLU A 17 12.99 -20.58 -11.90
N SER A 18 12.40 -19.59 -11.24
CA SER A 18 11.01 -19.53 -10.79
C SER A 18 10.23 -18.50 -11.57
N ALA A 19 9.02 -18.89 -11.99
CA ALA A 19 8.05 -17.98 -12.61
C ALA A 19 6.98 -17.54 -11.61
N GLU A 20 7.24 -17.62 -10.30
CA GLU A 20 6.18 -17.52 -9.30
C GLU A 20 5.68 -16.10 -9.03
N ARG A 21 6.55 -15.10 -9.16
CA ARG A 21 6.26 -13.70 -8.84
C ARG A 21 6.18 -12.87 -10.12
N THR A 22 5.02 -12.25 -10.34
CA THR A 22 4.74 -11.39 -11.52
C THR A 22 5.25 -9.96 -11.32
N LEU A 23 5.36 -9.49 -10.07
CA LEU A 23 5.74 -8.12 -9.77
C LEU A 23 7.16 -8.08 -9.22
N VAL A 24 8.00 -7.24 -9.80
CA VAL A 24 9.37 -6.96 -9.32
C VAL A 24 9.40 -5.53 -8.82
N VAL A 25 9.46 -5.36 -7.50
CA VAL A 25 9.29 -4.05 -6.85
C VAL A 25 10.63 -3.61 -6.25
N GLY A 26 10.96 -2.34 -6.42
CA GLY A 26 12.06 -1.73 -5.67
C GLY A 26 12.21 -0.24 -5.93
N ARG A 27 12.97 0.45 -5.10
CA ARG A 27 13.20 1.90 -5.20
C ARG A 27 13.93 2.31 -6.49
N ARG A 28 13.98 3.61 -6.76
CA ARG A 28 14.80 4.15 -7.86
C ARG A 28 16.27 3.81 -7.61
N GLY A 29 16.98 3.30 -8.61
CA GLY A 29 18.40 2.95 -8.48
C GLY A 29 18.72 1.53 -7.99
N THR A 30 17.71 0.70 -7.68
CA THR A 30 17.92 -0.71 -7.25
C THR A 30 18.28 -1.69 -8.38
N GLY A 31 18.35 -1.22 -9.64
CA GLY A 31 18.78 -2.03 -10.77
C GLY A 31 17.67 -2.72 -11.58
N LYS A 32 16.39 -2.32 -11.42
CA LYS A 32 15.25 -2.86 -12.22
C LYS A 32 15.54 -2.93 -13.73
N SER A 33 15.93 -1.81 -14.37
CA SER A 33 16.23 -1.80 -15.80
C SER A 33 17.49 -2.60 -16.18
N ALA A 34 18.46 -2.72 -15.27
CA ALA A 34 19.62 -3.59 -15.48
C ALA A 34 19.19 -5.09 -15.44
N LEU A 35 18.25 -5.43 -14.58
CA LEU A 35 17.63 -6.75 -14.51
C LEU A 35 16.87 -7.06 -15.80
N VAL A 36 16.03 -6.12 -16.27
CA VAL A 36 15.30 -6.24 -17.55
C VAL A 36 16.26 -6.48 -18.71
N TYR A 37 17.32 -5.68 -18.81
CA TYR A 37 18.37 -5.87 -19.82
C TYR A 37 18.95 -7.29 -19.76
N ARG A 38 19.38 -7.74 -18.58
CA ARG A 38 20.02 -9.05 -18.43
C ARG A 38 19.07 -10.21 -18.70
N LEU A 39 17.83 -10.12 -18.21
CA LEU A 39 16.80 -11.13 -18.45
C LEU A 39 16.49 -11.27 -19.95
N THR A 40 16.42 -10.15 -20.67
CA THR A 40 16.30 -10.15 -22.13
C THR A 40 17.47 -10.85 -22.79
N THR A 41 18.71 -10.52 -22.40
CA THR A 41 19.91 -11.17 -22.96
C THR A 41 19.93 -12.67 -22.70
N GLU A 42 19.53 -13.15 -21.52
CA GLU A 42 19.53 -14.59 -21.23
C GLU A 42 18.39 -15.32 -21.94
N TRP A 43 17.16 -14.80 -21.91
CA TRP A 43 16.03 -15.48 -22.53
C TRP A 43 16.06 -15.45 -24.05
N ASN A 44 16.74 -14.48 -24.67
CA ASN A 44 16.99 -14.49 -26.11
C ASN A 44 17.89 -15.64 -26.58
N LYS A 45 18.65 -16.26 -25.66
CA LYS A 45 19.44 -17.46 -25.97
C LYS A 45 18.60 -18.73 -25.99
N LEU A 46 17.41 -18.70 -25.40
CA LEU A 46 16.54 -19.86 -25.34
C LEU A 46 15.78 -20.03 -26.66
N GLU A 47 15.88 -21.23 -27.23
CA GLU A 47 15.04 -21.58 -28.36
C GLU A 47 13.55 -21.50 -27.99
N ARG A 48 12.72 -21.24 -29.00
CA ARG A 48 11.24 -21.23 -28.86
C ARG A 48 10.71 -20.24 -27.81
N THR A 49 11.48 -19.20 -27.49
CA THR A 49 11.08 -18.13 -26.58
C THR A 49 11.01 -16.81 -27.34
N SER A 50 9.92 -16.06 -27.17
CA SER A 50 9.75 -14.71 -27.71
C SER A 50 9.68 -13.73 -26.56
N ILE A 51 10.39 -12.60 -26.66
CA ILE A 51 10.40 -11.56 -25.62
C ILE A 51 9.65 -10.34 -26.15
N VAL A 52 8.72 -9.84 -25.35
CA VAL A 52 7.99 -8.60 -25.60
C VAL A 52 8.34 -7.62 -24.50
N GLN A 53 9.03 -6.53 -24.88
CA GLN A 53 9.35 -5.45 -23.96
C GLN A 53 8.33 -4.33 -24.09
N LEU A 54 7.89 -3.83 -22.95
CA LEU A 54 7.04 -2.66 -22.86
C LEU A 54 7.70 -1.67 -21.91
N ALA A 55 8.11 -0.54 -22.44
CA ALA A 55 8.65 0.59 -21.69
C ALA A 55 7.99 1.85 -22.23
N PRO A 56 6.90 2.31 -21.61
CA PRO A 56 6.13 3.42 -22.14
C PRO A 56 6.91 4.74 -21.94
N GLU A 57 6.69 5.66 -22.86
CA GLU A 57 7.20 7.04 -22.77
C GLU A 57 6.13 7.96 -22.16
N GLU A 58 6.56 9.10 -21.63
CA GLU A 58 5.69 10.04 -20.89
C GLU A 58 4.47 10.50 -21.71
N ASP A 59 4.66 10.84 -22.99
CA ASP A 59 3.59 11.23 -23.91
C ASP A 59 2.59 10.10 -24.16
N GLN A 60 3.06 8.85 -24.18
CA GLN A 60 2.23 7.68 -24.38
C GLN A 60 1.35 7.41 -23.15
N ILE A 61 1.88 7.59 -21.94
CA ILE A 61 1.12 7.47 -20.70
C ILE A 61 0.12 8.61 -20.55
N ALA A 62 0.52 9.85 -20.81
CA ALA A 62 -0.38 11.00 -20.76
C ALA A 62 -1.58 10.82 -21.72
N SER A 63 -1.32 10.38 -22.95
CA SER A 63 -2.38 10.12 -23.93
C SER A 63 -3.25 8.91 -23.57
N LEU A 64 -2.69 7.85 -22.98
CA LEU A 64 -3.46 6.70 -22.51
C LEU A 64 -4.37 7.08 -21.32
N ARG A 65 -3.86 7.91 -20.41
CA ARG A 65 -4.57 8.43 -19.24
C ARG A 65 -5.82 9.20 -19.63
N GLU A 66 -5.72 10.10 -20.62
CA GLU A 66 -6.88 10.85 -21.15
C GLU A 66 -7.95 9.95 -21.78
N ARG A 67 -7.57 8.79 -22.34
CA ARG A 67 -8.54 7.82 -22.86
C ARG A 67 -9.20 7.02 -21.75
N LEU A 68 -8.45 6.64 -20.72
CA LEU A 68 -8.96 5.84 -19.61
C LEU A 68 -9.85 6.65 -18.65
N SER A 69 -9.61 7.96 -18.50
CA SER A 69 -10.49 8.84 -17.70
C SER A 69 -11.94 8.85 -18.23
N ARG A 70 -12.14 8.61 -19.53
CA ARG A 70 -13.48 8.51 -20.13
C ARG A 70 -14.30 7.36 -19.53
N PHE A 71 -13.67 6.33 -18.97
CA PHE A 71 -14.38 5.22 -18.32
C PHE A 71 -14.73 5.52 -16.86
N GLY A 72 -14.42 6.71 -16.35
CA GLY A 72 -14.78 7.21 -15.04
C GLY A 72 -13.59 7.83 -14.31
N ASP A 73 -13.85 8.86 -13.51
CA ASP A 73 -12.81 9.58 -12.74
C ASP A 73 -12.45 8.87 -11.43
N GLY A 74 -13.27 7.92 -10.99
CA GLY A 74 -13.05 7.14 -9.77
C GLY A 74 -12.12 5.95 -10.00
N PHE A 75 -11.26 5.67 -9.01
CA PHE A 75 -10.28 4.57 -9.01
C PHE A 75 -10.86 3.23 -9.51
N THR A 76 -12.04 2.83 -9.00
CA THR A 76 -12.64 1.52 -9.30
C THR A 76 -12.94 1.31 -10.80
N HIS A 77 -13.59 2.29 -11.45
CA HIS A 77 -13.97 2.17 -12.85
C HIS A 77 -12.74 2.28 -13.77
N ALA A 78 -11.86 3.24 -13.49
CA ALA A 78 -10.61 3.39 -14.21
C ALA A 78 -9.73 2.13 -14.12
N ARG A 79 -9.65 1.50 -12.93
CA ARG A 79 -8.89 0.27 -12.71
C ARG A 79 -9.45 -0.88 -13.54
N ALA A 80 -10.77 -1.06 -13.50
CA ALA A 80 -11.43 -2.13 -14.25
C ALA A 80 -11.31 -1.93 -15.77
N ALA A 81 -11.47 -0.70 -16.28
CA ALA A 81 -11.26 -0.38 -17.69
C ALA A 81 -9.80 -0.60 -18.11
N SER A 82 -8.83 -0.13 -17.30
CA SER A 82 -7.41 -0.36 -17.51
C SER A 82 -7.07 -1.85 -17.55
N LYS A 83 -7.62 -2.64 -16.62
CA LYS A 83 -7.45 -4.10 -16.59
C LYS A 83 -7.94 -4.76 -17.88
N ILE A 84 -9.14 -4.42 -18.34
CA ILE A 84 -9.72 -4.95 -19.59
C ILE A 84 -8.82 -4.59 -20.78
N ALA A 85 -8.43 -3.31 -20.87
CA ALA A 85 -7.61 -2.77 -21.94
C ALA A 85 -6.23 -3.47 -22.02
N TRP A 86 -5.54 -3.59 -20.89
CA TRP A 86 -4.23 -4.24 -20.84
C TRP A 86 -4.29 -5.75 -21.06
N ARG A 87 -5.33 -6.44 -20.58
CA ARG A 87 -5.53 -7.86 -20.91
C ARG A 87 -5.67 -8.05 -22.42
N TYR A 88 -6.45 -7.20 -23.08
CA TYR A 88 -6.57 -7.23 -24.54
C TYR A 88 -5.22 -7.00 -25.22
N ALA A 89 -4.48 -5.97 -24.80
CA ALA A 89 -3.16 -5.66 -25.35
C ALA A 89 -2.19 -6.85 -25.22
N LEU A 90 -2.10 -7.49 -24.05
CA LEU A 90 -1.24 -8.65 -23.83
C LEU A 90 -1.63 -9.83 -24.74
N LEU A 91 -2.93 -10.14 -24.86
CA LEU A 91 -3.42 -11.20 -25.75
C LEU A 91 -3.07 -10.92 -27.22
N MET A 92 -3.22 -9.68 -27.67
CA MET A 92 -2.90 -9.30 -29.04
C MET A 92 -1.39 -9.30 -29.31
N GLU A 93 -0.57 -8.87 -28.36
CA GLU A 93 0.88 -8.95 -28.48
C GLU A 93 1.37 -10.40 -28.52
N VAL A 94 0.78 -11.31 -27.73
CA VAL A 94 1.04 -12.76 -27.87
C VAL A 94 0.68 -13.23 -29.28
N THR A 95 -0.51 -12.88 -29.75
CA THR A 95 -1.00 -13.32 -31.06
C THR A 95 -0.12 -12.79 -32.19
N GLU A 96 0.28 -11.51 -32.14
CA GLU A 96 1.15 -10.87 -33.13
C GLU A 96 2.54 -11.51 -33.16
N ASN A 97 3.13 -11.76 -31.98
CA ASN A 97 4.44 -12.41 -31.86
C ASN A 97 4.44 -13.87 -32.30
N LEU A 98 3.30 -14.56 -32.22
CA LEU A 98 3.19 -15.94 -32.70
C LEU A 98 2.88 -15.98 -34.20
N ALA A 99 2.08 -15.05 -34.72
CA ALA A 99 1.61 -15.04 -36.10
C ALA A 99 2.73 -14.91 -37.16
N VAL A 100 3.96 -14.58 -36.79
CA VAL A 100 5.12 -14.63 -37.69
C VAL A 100 5.58 -16.05 -38.01
N PHE A 101 5.18 -17.04 -37.21
CA PHE A 101 5.49 -18.45 -37.43
C PHE A 101 4.40 -19.11 -38.29
N GLY A 102 4.78 -19.76 -39.39
CA GLY A 102 3.83 -20.33 -40.36
C GLY A 102 2.77 -21.25 -39.74
N LYS A 103 3.14 -22.09 -38.77
CA LYS A 103 2.21 -22.98 -38.04
C LYS A 103 1.19 -22.20 -37.20
N ALA A 104 1.60 -21.09 -36.59
CA ALA A 104 0.70 -20.25 -35.80
C ALA A 104 -0.21 -19.42 -36.70
N ALA A 105 0.32 -18.88 -37.81
CA ALA A 105 -0.43 -18.09 -38.78
C ALA A 105 -1.60 -18.86 -39.39
N SER A 106 -1.39 -20.14 -39.71
CA SER A 106 -2.45 -21.02 -40.23
C SER A 106 -3.48 -21.38 -39.15
N ALA A 107 -3.06 -21.49 -37.89
CA ALA A 107 -3.93 -21.82 -36.75
C ALA A 107 -4.75 -20.65 -36.18
N LEU A 108 -4.55 -19.42 -36.67
CA LEU A 108 -5.36 -18.28 -36.22
C LEU A 108 -6.86 -18.51 -36.52
N THR A 109 -7.72 -18.34 -35.52
CA THR A 109 -9.16 -18.32 -35.72
C THR A 109 -9.57 -17.08 -36.52
N PRO A 110 -10.74 -17.08 -37.21
CA PRO A 110 -11.25 -15.88 -37.86
C PRO A 110 -11.34 -14.68 -36.92
N LEU A 111 -11.73 -14.93 -35.66
CA LEU A 111 -11.81 -13.90 -34.62
C LEU A 111 -10.43 -13.31 -34.31
N LEU A 112 -9.42 -14.16 -34.07
CA LEU A 112 -8.05 -13.67 -33.84
C LEU A 112 -7.52 -12.89 -35.04
N ARG A 113 -7.78 -13.32 -36.27
CA ARG A 113 -7.36 -12.58 -37.48
C ARG A 113 -7.98 -11.19 -37.54
N GLU A 114 -9.27 -11.06 -37.22
CA GLU A 114 -9.99 -9.79 -37.21
C GLU A 114 -9.42 -8.83 -36.15
N HIS A 115 -9.24 -9.30 -34.91
CA HIS A 115 -8.68 -8.48 -33.84
C HIS A 115 -7.20 -8.14 -34.10
N LEU A 116 -6.41 -9.08 -34.60
CA LEU A 116 -5.00 -8.86 -34.93
C LEU A 116 -4.85 -7.83 -36.06
N ALA A 117 -5.71 -7.86 -37.08
CA ALA A 117 -5.68 -6.87 -38.17
C ALA A 117 -5.96 -5.45 -37.66
N ARG A 118 -6.86 -5.29 -36.67
CA ARG A 118 -7.14 -4.00 -36.03
C ARG A 118 -6.02 -3.54 -35.09
N TRP A 119 -5.37 -4.48 -34.41
CA TRP A 119 -4.29 -4.23 -33.47
C TRP A 119 -2.99 -3.81 -34.18
N ARG A 120 -2.63 -4.50 -35.27
CA ARG A 120 -1.38 -4.29 -36.01
C ARG A 120 -1.28 -2.87 -36.54
N ARG A 121 -0.28 -2.15 -36.06
CA ARG A 121 0.15 -0.86 -36.61
C ARG A 121 1.66 -0.82 -36.71
N PRO A 122 2.22 -0.75 -37.92
CA PRO A 122 3.67 -0.65 -38.10
C PRO A 122 4.23 0.53 -37.31
N TYR A 123 5.39 0.31 -36.68
CA TYR A 123 6.15 1.33 -35.93
C TYR A 123 5.47 1.89 -34.67
N ALA A 124 4.26 1.42 -34.30
CA ALA A 124 3.59 1.82 -33.08
C ALA A 124 3.92 0.88 -31.90
N GLY A 125 4.32 1.44 -30.76
CA GLY A 125 4.46 0.69 -29.51
C GLY A 125 3.11 0.22 -28.94
N VAL A 126 3.15 -0.71 -27.98
CA VAL A 126 1.96 -1.33 -27.35
C VAL A 126 1.00 -0.28 -26.79
N SER A 127 1.51 0.74 -26.07
CA SER A 127 0.71 1.82 -25.51
C SER A 127 -0.04 2.62 -26.59
N ALA A 128 0.60 2.87 -27.73
CA ALA A 128 -0.01 3.56 -28.86
C ALA A 128 -1.09 2.71 -29.55
N LYS A 129 -0.83 1.41 -29.75
CA LYS A 129 -1.84 0.46 -30.26
C LYS A 129 -3.05 0.38 -29.34
N LEU A 130 -2.81 0.32 -28.02
CA LEU A 130 -3.86 0.29 -27.01
C LEU A 130 -4.71 1.56 -27.02
N ARG A 131 -4.08 2.73 -27.03
CA ARG A 131 -4.77 4.02 -27.14
C ARG A 131 -5.68 4.07 -28.37
N ASN A 132 -5.19 3.64 -29.53
CA ASN A 132 -5.97 3.63 -30.76
C ASN A 132 -7.17 2.68 -30.68
N THR A 133 -6.99 1.52 -30.03
CA THR A 133 -8.07 0.57 -29.77
C THR A 133 -9.14 1.21 -28.89
N LEU A 134 -8.74 1.83 -27.78
CA LEU A 134 -9.67 2.53 -26.88
C LEU A 134 -10.39 3.69 -27.57
N GLN A 135 -9.70 4.44 -28.42
CA GLN A 135 -10.29 5.54 -29.18
C GLN A 135 -11.35 5.07 -30.18
N ALA A 136 -11.15 3.91 -30.83
CA ALA A 136 -12.12 3.35 -31.76
C ALA A 136 -13.37 2.79 -31.05
N LEU A 137 -13.28 2.49 -29.75
CA LEU A 137 -14.35 1.87 -28.97
C LEU A 137 -15.07 2.84 -28.04
N SER A 138 -14.56 4.06 -27.86
CA SER A 138 -15.16 5.03 -26.95
C SER A 138 -16.40 5.69 -27.56
N ASP A 139 -17.59 5.30 -27.10
CA ASP A 139 -18.82 6.05 -27.32
C ASP A 139 -19.03 7.02 -26.14
N GLN A 140 -19.00 8.33 -26.43
CA GLN A 140 -19.10 9.36 -25.39
C GLN A 140 -20.51 9.51 -24.83
N GLN A 141 -21.54 8.96 -25.49
CA GLN A 141 -22.94 9.10 -25.08
C GLN A 141 -23.35 8.17 -23.94
N LEU A 142 -22.56 7.11 -23.67
CA LEU A 142 -22.86 6.12 -22.63
C LEU A 142 -22.38 6.54 -21.24
N SER A 143 -23.03 6.00 -20.20
CA SER A 143 -22.55 6.15 -18.82
C SER A 143 -21.21 5.44 -18.61
N ALA A 144 -20.46 5.79 -17.56
CA ALA A 144 -19.18 5.15 -17.25
C ALA A 144 -19.28 3.63 -17.06
N ALA A 145 -20.34 3.16 -16.39
CA ALA A 145 -20.58 1.74 -16.17
C ALA A 145 -20.94 1.01 -17.47
N ASP A 146 -21.80 1.61 -18.31
CA ASP A 146 -22.19 1.04 -19.60
C ASP A 146 -21.00 0.98 -20.57
N ARG A 147 -20.16 2.04 -20.59
CA ARG A 147 -18.91 2.04 -21.36
C ARG A 147 -17.99 0.88 -20.97
N LEU A 148 -17.93 0.54 -19.69
CA LEU A 148 -17.07 -0.54 -19.19
C LEU A 148 -17.60 -1.92 -19.58
N GLY A 149 -18.91 -2.14 -19.44
CA GLY A 149 -19.56 -3.37 -19.90
C GLY A 149 -19.41 -3.57 -21.40
N ASP A 150 -19.65 -2.52 -22.17
CA ASP A 150 -19.52 -2.51 -23.63
C ASP A 150 -18.08 -2.71 -24.09
N LEU A 151 -17.09 -2.14 -23.39
CA LEU A 151 -15.66 -2.37 -23.68
C LEU A 151 -15.30 -3.86 -23.57
N ALA A 152 -15.71 -4.52 -22.48
CA ALA A 152 -15.46 -5.95 -22.29
C ALA A 152 -16.12 -6.81 -23.38
N GLN A 153 -17.35 -6.46 -23.76
CA GLN A 153 -18.11 -7.16 -24.79
C GLN A 153 -17.50 -6.95 -26.19
N LYS A 154 -17.20 -5.72 -26.58
CA LYS A 154 -16.60 -5.38 -27.87
C LYS A 154 -15.21 -6.00 -28.06
N LEU A 155 -14.43 -6.09 -26.98
CA LEU A 155 -13.12 -6.73 -27.01
C LEU A 155 -13.16 -8.26 -26.91
N GLN A 156 -14.31 -8.87 -26.60
CA GLN A 156 -14.51 -10.33 -26.58
C GLN A 156 -13.46 -11.11 -25.78
N LEU A 157 -12.99 -10.56 -24.64
CA LEU A 157 -11.83 -11.06 -23.89
C LEU A 157 -11.89 -12.55 -23.56
N SER A 158 -13.04 -13.06 -23.12
CA SER A 158 -13.17 -14.47 -22.74
C SER A 158 -12.92 -15.41 -23.92
N ARG A 159 -13.41 -15.06 -25.11
CA ARG A 159 -13.19 -15.85 -26.34
C ARG A 159 -11.75 -15.73 -26.80
N LEU A 160 -11.21 -14.51 -26.86
CA LEU A 160 -9.81 -14.29 -27.24
C LEU A 160 -8.83 -15.00 -26.31
N THR A 161 -9.11 -15.04 -25.00
CA THR A 161 -8.25 -15.75 -24.04
C THR A 161 -8.20 -17.25 -24.36
N SER A 162 -9.35 -17.87 -24.65
CA SER A 162 -9.43 -19.27 -25.06
C SER A 162 -8.71 -19.54 -26.38
N ASP A 163 -8.97 -18.72 -27.41
CA ASP A 163 -8.34 -18.86 -28.73
C ASP A 163 -6.82 -18.69 -28.65
N VAL A 164 -6.32 -17.71 -27.88
CA VAL A 164 -4.88 -17.51 -27.67
C VAL A 164 -4.28 -18.70 -26.91
N LYS A 165 -4.97 -19.22 -25.89
CA LYS A 165 -4.50 -20.40 -25.15
C LYS A 165 -4.36 -21.63 -26.07
N GLU A 166 -5.33 -21.86 -26.94
CA GLU A 166 -5.27 -22.94 -27.93
C GLU A 166 -4.15 -22.72 -28.95
N LEU A 167 -3.98 -21.48 -29.44
CA LEU A 167 -2.88 -21.12 -30.33
C LEU A 167 -1.51 -21.42 -29.71
N MET A 168 -1.31 -21.03 -28.44
CA MET A 168 -0.04 -21.24 -27.73
C MET A 168 0.28 -22.72 -27.56
N SER A 169 -0.70 -23.52 -27.15
CA SER A 169 -0.52 -24.96 -26.95
C SER A 169 -0.13 -25.68 -28.26
N GLY A 170 -0.64 -25.21 -29.41
CA GLY A 170 -0.30 -25.75 -30.73
C GLY A 170 1.10 -25.39 -31.24
N VAL A 171 1.69 -24.27 -30.79
CA VAL A 171 2.93 -23.70 -31.36
C VAL A 171 4.18 -24.07 -30.56
N ASN A 172 4.03 -24.60 -29.33
CA ASN A 172 5.13 -24.98 -28.42
C ASN A 172 6.20 -23.88 -28.32
N ARG A 173 5.76 -22.66 -28.04
CA ARG A 173 6.60 -21.48 -27.83
C ARG A 173 6.15 -20.74 -26.59
N LYS A 174 7.13 -20.15 -25.88
CA LYS A 174 6.89 -19.31 -24.70
C LYS A 174 6.93 -17.85 -25.10
N VAL A 175 6.10 -17.04 -24.48
CA VAL A 175 6.14 -15.58 -24.63
C VAL A 175 6.45 -14.97 -23.26
N ILE A 176 7.45 -14.10 -23.20
CA ILE A 176 7.87 -13.45 -21.96
C ILE A 176 7.70 -11.94 -22.12
N PHE A 177 6.90 -11.36 -21.24
CA PHE A 177 6.70 -9.93 -21.16
C PHE A 177 7.57 -9.31 -20.07
N LEU A 178 8.27 -8.24 -20.42
CA LEU A 178 9.06 -7.41 -19.52
C LEU A 178 8.53 -5.97 -19.57
N LEU A 179 7.80 -5.57 -18.54
CA LEU A 179 7.16 -4.26 -18.43
C LEU A 179 7.98 -3.38 -17.48
N ASP A 180 8.75 -2.43 -18.01
CA ASP A 180 9.63 -1.52 -17.24
C ASP A 180 9.22 -0.07 -17.43
N ARG A 181 9.81 0.84 -16.65
CA ARG A 181 9.60 2.30 -16.76
C ARG A 181 8.14 2.75 -16.64
N LEU A 182 7.34 2.02 -15.87
CA LEU A 182 5.93 2.36 -15.61
C LEU A 182 5.76 3.62 -14.73
N ASP A 183 6.87 4.14 -14.22
CA ASP A 183 7.00 5.40 -13.53
C ASP A 183 7.08 6.64 -14.45
N GLU A 184 7.36 6.47 -15.73
CA GLU A 184 7.36 7.57 -16.70
C GLU A 184 5.92 8.08 -16.91
N GLY A 185 5.69 9.39 -16.71
CA GLY A 185 4.35 9.97 -16.78
C GLY A 185 3.38 9.50 -15.69
N PHE A 186 3.85 8.82 -14.64
CA PHE A 186 3.01 8.43 -13.50
C PHE A 186 2.67 9.63 -12.62
N GLU A 187 1.38 9.79 -12.35
CA GLU A 187 0.87 10.74 -11.35
C GLU A 187 0.30 9.97 -10.15
N PRO A 188 0.65 10.36 -8.90
CA PRO A 188 0.22 9.68 -7.69
C PRO A 188 -1.22 10.05 -7.29
N ASP A 189 -2.14 10.03 -8.25
CA ASP A 189 -3.56 10.29 -8.04
C ASP A 189 -4.39 9.02 -8.27
N ALA A 190 -5.71 9.11 -8.06
CA ALA A 190 -6.61 7.97 -8.19
C ALA A 190 -6.57 7.36 -9.59
N LEU A 191 -6.54 8.18 -10.64
CA LEU A 191 -6.53 7.70 -12.03
C LEU A 191 -5.19 7.03 -12.39
N GLY A 192 -4.06 7.67 -12.06
CA GLY A 192 -2.73 7.14 -12.37
C GLY A 192 -2.47 5.82 -11.66
N THR A 193 -2.85 5.75 -10.39
CA THR A 193 -2.78 4.51 -9.60
C THR A 193 -3.69 3.43 -10.19
N ALA A 194 -4.91 3.77 -10.58
CA ALA A 194 -5.85 2.83 -11.19
C ALA A 194 -5.33 2.24 -12.52
N ILE A 195 -4.65 3.04 -13.34
CA ILE A 195 -4.07 2.58 -14.61
C ILE A 195 -3.02 1.48 -14.35
N ILE A 196 -2.07 1.73 -13.44
CA ILE A 196 -1.01 0.77 -13.12
C ILE A 196 -1.56 -0.45 -12.35
N ALA A 197 -2.53 -0.25 -11.46
CA ALA A 197 -3.23 -1.34 -10.78
C ALA A 197 -3.93 -2.27 -11.78
N GLY A 198 -4.63 -1.71 -12.78
CA GLY A 198 -5.26 -2.45 -13.85
C GLY A 198 -4.27 -3.25 -14.70
N LEU A 199 -3.13 -2.65 -15.06
CA LEU A 199 -2.01 -3.32 -15.75
C LEU A 199 -1.45 -4.48 -14.92
N THR A 200 -1.24 -4.26 -13.63
CA THR A 200 -0.73 -5.26 -12.69
C THR A 200 -1.66 -6.47 -12.62
N GLN A 201 -2.96 -6.25 -12.47
CA GLN A 201 -3.94 -7.33 -12.49
C GLN A 201 -4.04 -8.01 -13.86
N ALA A 202 -3.94 -7.25 -14.95
CA ALA A 202 -3.92 -7.83 -16.30
C ALA A 202 -2.72 -8.78 -16.48
N ALA A 203 -1.55 -8.43 -15.96
CA ALA A 203 -0.36 -9.27 -15.99
C ALA A 203 -0.56 -10.57 -15.20
N ILE A 204 -1.11 -10.47 -13.99
CA ILE A 204 -1.39 -11.62 -13.11
C ILE A 204 -2.43 -12.55 -13.76
N ASP A 205 -3.54 -11.99 -14.24
CA ASP A 205 -4.59 -12.75 -14.94
C ASP A 205 -4.05 -13.45 -16.19
N THR A 206 -3.23 -12.76 -16.99
CA THR A 206 -2.64 -13.31 -18.22
C THR A 206 -1.80 -14.53 -17.90
N ARG A 207 -0.92 -14.44 -16.90
CA ARG A 207 -0.10 -15.56 -16.46
C ARG A 207 -0.95 -16.72 -15.94
N SER A 208 -2.01 -16.44 -15.18
CA SER A 208 -2.90 -17.47 -14.65
C SER A 208 -3.64 -18.24 -15.76
N HIS A 209 -4.07 -17.54 -16.81
CA HIS A 209 -4.83 -18.14 -17.89
C HIS A 209 -3.97 -18.74 -19.01
N LEU A 210 -2.74 -18.24 -19.20
CA LEU A 210 -1.80 -18.66 -20.24
C LEU A 210 -0.49 -19.19 -19.61
N PRO A 211 -0.37 -20.50 -19.33
CA PRO A 211 0.80 -21.10 -18.68
C PRO A 211 2.12 -20.90 -19.44
N GLU A 212 2.06 -20.77 -20.76
CA GLU A 212 3.20 -20.54 -21.65
C GLU A 212 3.61 -19.06 -21.71
N CYS A 213 2.83 -18.16 -21.09
CA CYS A 213 3.16 -16.75 -20.93
C CYS A 213 3.75 -16.47 -19.55
N LYS A 214 4.91 -15.81 -19.54
CA LYS A 214 5.43 -15.16 -18.33
C LYS A 214 5.25 -13.66 -18.48
N VAL A 215 4.80 -13.00 -17.42
CA VAL A 215 4.69 -11.54 -17.37
C VAL A 215 5.41 -11.04 -16.14
N TYR A 216 6.35 -10.12 -16.32
CA TYR A 216 7.07 -9.47 -15.25
C TYR A 216 6.85 -7.96 -15.34
N VAL A 217 6.36 -7.39 -14.24
CA VAL A 217 6.03 -5.97 -14.10
C VAL A 217 6.97 -5.34 -13.09
N PHE A 218 7.79 -4.41 -13.56
CA PHE A 218 8.79 -3.73 -12.76
C PHE A 218 8.21 -2.42 -12.22
N LEU A 219 8.02 -2.35 -10.90
CA LEU A 219 7.38 -1.21 -10.25
C LEU A 219 8.34 -0.50 -9.29
N ARG A 220 8.19 0.81 -9.20
CA ARG A 220 8.75 1.59 -8.09
C ARG A 220 7.94 1.35 -6.81
N ASP A 221 8.60 1.41 -5.66
CA ASP A 221 7.96 1.19 -4.35
C ASP A 221 6.82 2.18 -4.05
N ASN A 222 6.98 3.45 -4.40
CA ASN A 222 5.92 4.45 -4.21
C ASN A 222 4.66 4.12 -5.04
N ILE A 223 4.80 3.68 -6.28
CA ILE A 223 3.68 3.25 -7.14
C ILE A 223 2.99 2.03 -6.53
N HIS A 224 3.77 1.03 -6.12
CA HIS A 224 3.24 -0.16 -5.50
C HIS A 224 2.46 0.13 -4.20
N ARG A 225 2.93 1.10 -3.39
CA ARG A 225 2.22 1.55 -2.18
C ARG A 225 0.92 2.28 -2.49
N ALA A 226 0.91 3.15 -3.50
CA ALA A 226 -0.32 3.80 -3.93
C ALA A 226 -1.38 2.75 -4.31
N ILE A 227 -0.98 1.69 -5.01
CA ILE A 227 -1.85 0.55 -5.32
C ILE A 227 -2.33 -0.13 -4.04
N ALA A 228 -1.44 -0.43 -3.09
CA ALA A 228 -1.82 -1.06 -1.82
C ALA A 228 -2.80 -0.23 -0.97
N GLN A 229 -2.73 1.10 -1.06
CA GLN A 229 -3.62 2.01 -0.34
C GLN A 229 -4.99 2.16 -1.01
N LEU A 230 -5.05 2.18 -2.35
CA LEU A 230 -6.27 2.47 -3.10
C LEU A 230 -7.00 1.21 -3.58
N ASP A 231 -6.30 0.08 -3.77
CA ASP A 231 -6.87 -1.16 -4.29
C ASP A 231 -7.45 -2.04 -3.17
N PRO A 232 -8.79 -2.20 -3.07
CA PRO A 232 -9.40 -3.04 -2.04
C PRO A 232 -9.06 -4.53 -2.18
N ASP A 233 -8.63 -4.97 -3.37
CA ASP A 233 -8.28 -6.35 -3.69
C ASP A 233 -6.76 -6.61 -3.61
N TYR A 234 -5.98 -5.66 -3.05
CA TYR A 234 -4.52 -5.77 -3.00
C TYR A 234 -4.04 -7.05 -2.30
N SER A 235 -4.54 -7.35 -1.09
CA SER A 235 -4.07 -8.51 -0.33
C SER A 235 -4.45 -9.85 -0.95
N SER A 236 -5.60 -9.93 -1.63
CA SER A 236 -6.06 -11.17 -2.26
C SER A 236 -5.34 -11.46 -3.57
N ASN A 237 -5.07 -10.43 -4.39
CA ASN A 237 -4.64 -10.61 -5.76
C ASN A 237 -3.19 -10.18 -6.04
N ILE A 238 -2.66 -9.18 -5.32
CA ILE A 238 -1.41 -8.50 -5.68
C ILE A 238 -0.28 -8.84 -4.71
N GLU A 239 -0.53 -8.79 -3.39
CA GLU A 239 0.49 -8.95 -2.34
C GLU A 239 1.32 -10.24 -2.51
N GLY A 240 0.64 -11.37 -2.79
CA GLY A 240 1.27 -12.67 -3.02
C GLY A 240 2.03 -12.80 -4.35
N GLN A 241 2.09 -11.76 -5.19
CA GLN A 241 2.76 -11.81 -6.50
C GLN A 241 4.06 -11.02 -6.55
N VAL A 242 4.50 -10.45 -5.42
CA VAL A 242 5.61 -9.52 -5.33
C VAL A 242 6.93 -10.21 -5.00
N LEU A 243 7.96 -9.92 -5.80
CA LEU A 243 9.38 -10.06 -5.48
C LEU A 243 9.94 -8.65 -5.22
N ARG A 244 10.37 -8.37 -3.99
CA ARG A 244 11.02 -7.10 -3.66
C ARG A 244 12.52 -7.25 -3.84
N LEU A 245 13.14 -6.34 -4.60
CA LEU A 245 14.59 -6.33 -4.79
C LEU A 245 15.29 -5.88 -3.51
N HIS A 246 16.25 -6.68 -3.05
CA HIS A 246 17.03 -6.41 -1.85
C HIS A 246 18.53 -6.32 -2.15
N TRP A 247 19.22 -5.41 -1.47
CA TRP A 247 20.66 -5.21 -1.55
C TRP A 247 21.23 -5.04 -0.15
N ASP A 248 22.12 -5.95 0.22
CA ASP A 248 22.93 -5.91 1.44
C ASP A 248 24.38 -5.48 1.13
N GLU A 249 25.19 -5.30 2.17
CA GLU A 249 26.60 -4.96 2.04
C GLU A 249 27.36 -5.96 1.14
N TYR A 250 27.09 -7.27 1.30
CA TYR A 250 27.78 -8.33 0.58
C TYR A 250 27.51 -8.29 -0.93
N ASN A 251 26.25 -8.22 -1.34
CA ASN A 251 25.83 -8.17 -2.73
C ASN A 251 26.35 -6.89 -3.42
N LEU A 252 26.32 -5.75 -2.72
CA LEU A 252 26.87 -4.49 -3.24
C LEU A 252 28.39 -4.54 -3.38
N PHE A 253 29.10 -5.14 -2.42
CA PHE A 253 30.56 -5.29 -2.48
C PHE A 253 30.98 -6.14 -3.69
N ASN A 254 30.31 -7.27 -3.90
CA ASN A 254 30.56 -8.14 -5.05
C ASN A 254 30.25 -7.44 -6.37
N LEU A 255 29.12 -6.72 -6.44
CA LEU A 255 28.77 -5.92 -7.61
C LEU A 255 29.83 -4.86 -7.94
N VAL A 256 30.34 -4.17 -6.92
CA VAL A 256 31.42 -3.18 -7.10
C VAL A 256 32.70 -3.87 -7.57
N CYS A 257 33.09 -4.99 -6.97
CA CYS A 257 34.28 -5.73 -7.37
C CYS A 257 34.21 -6.21 -8.83
N ASP A 258 33.08 -6.74 -9.29
CA ASP A 258 32.88 -7.11 -10.70
C ASP A 258 33.06 -5.90 -11.62
N ARG A 259 32.57 -4.72 -11.20
CA ARG A 259 32.75 -3.47 -11.94
C ARG A 259 34.21 -3.02 -11.97
N LEU A 260 34.93 -3.12 -10.86
CA LEU A 260 36.35 -2.77 -10.77
C LEU A 260 37.20 -3.65 -11.69
N ARG A 261 37.00 -4.97 -11.68
CA ARG A 261 37.71 -5.89 -12.60
C ARG A 261 37.55 -5.46 -14.05
N ALA A 262 36.31 -5.23 -14.46
CA ALA A 262 36.01 -4.87 -15.85
C ALA A 262 36.49 -3.46 -16.23
N ALA A 263 36.42 -2.49 -15.30
CA ALA A 263 36.81 -1.10 -15.54
C ALA A 263 38.33 -0.91 -15.58
N PHE A 264 39.07 -1.60 -14.71
CA PHE A 264 40.52 -1.49 -14.59
C PHE A 264 41.28 -2.63 -15.29
N ASN A 265 40.56 -3.58 -15.90
CA ASN A 265 41.12 -4.78 -16.52
C ASN A 265 42.05 -5.55 -15.57
N LEU A 266 41.57 -5.74 -14.32
CA LEU A 266 42.32 -6.42 -13.26
C LEU A 266 41.87 -7.88 -13.15
N ASP A 267 42.85 -8.78 -13.14
CA ASP A 267 42.64 -10.22 -12.95
C ASP A 267 42.95 -10.63 -11.51
N ILE A 268 42.14 -10.14 -10.58
CA ILE A 268 42.24 -10.46 -9.15
C ILE A 268 40.94 -11.15 -8.72
N GLU A 269 41.02 -12.45 -8.44
CA GLU A 269 39.86 -13.26 -8.05
C GLU A 269 39.30 -12.86 -6.68
N GLU A 270 40.16 -12.61 -5.69
CA GLU A 270 39.72 -12.29 -4.33
C GLU A 270 39.25 -10.84 -4.22
N ASN A 271 37.95 -10.64 -3.97
CA ASN A 271 37.31 -9.32 -3.88
C ASN A 271 37.99 -8.36 -2.90
N ARG A 272 38.41 -8.85 -1.72
CA ARG A 272 39.07 -8.02 -0.71
C ARG A 272 40.44 -7.52 -1.20
N LYS A 273 41.22 -8.36 -1.85
CA LYS A 273 42.51 -7.96 -2.46
C LYS A 273 42.30 -6.96 -3.58
N LEU A 274 41.28 -7.16 -4.42
CA LEU A 274 40.93 -6.24 -5.49
C LEU A 274 40.53 -4.86 -4.94
N TRP A 275 39.67 -4.84 -3.92
CA TRP A 275 39.27 -3.60 -3.25
C TRP A 275 40.48 -2.86 -2.66
N ASN A 276 41.33 -3.57 -1.91
CA ASN A 276 42.55 -3.01 -1.33
C ASN A 276 43.56 -2.53 -2.38
N ARG A 277 43.52 -3.08 -3.60
CA ARG A 277 44.35 -2.62 -4.72
C ARG A 277 43.86 -1.29 -5.31
N CYS A 278 42.57 -0.99 -5.17
CA CYS A 278 41.95 0.22 -5.73
C CYS A 278 41.72 1.31 -4.66
N THR A 279 42.05 1.04 -3.41
CA THR A 279 41.80 1.92 -2.26
C THR A 279 43.01 2.00 -1.35
N ALA A 280 43.17 3.12 -0.66
CA ALA A 280 44.29 3.36 0.25
C ALA A 280 43.86 3.77 1.65
N LYS A 281 44.77 3.58 2.61
CA LYS A 281 44.63 4.00 4.02
C LYS A 281 43.32 3.49 4.65
N GLY A 282 42.50 4.39 5.19
CA GLY A 282 41.25 4.08 5.90
C GLY A 282 40.13 3.51 5.02
N LEU A 283 40.30 3.52 3.70
CA LEU A 283 39.33 2.91 2.78
C LEU A 283 39.60 1.43 2.50
N GLN A 284 40.73 0.88 2.95
CA GLN A 284 41.03 -0.54 2.78
C GLN A 284 40.20 -1.42 3.71
N GLY A 285 40.01 -2.68 3.31
CA GLY A 285 39.22 -3.65 4.05
C GLY A 285 37.73 -3.39 3.97
N GLN A 286 36.98 -4.16 4.75
CA GLN A 286 35.53 -4.16 4.73
C GLN A 286 34.95 -2.88 5.35
N ASP A 287 35.58 -2.37 6.41
CA ASP A 287 35.13 -1.14 7.08
C ASP A 287 35.23 0.09 6.17
N GLY A 288 36.27 0.14 5.32
CA GLY A 288 36.41 1.19 4.31
C GLY A 288 35.34 1.14 3.23
N PHE A 289 34.92 -0.06 2.80
CA PHE A 289 33.77 -0.20 1.90
C PHE A 289 32.45 0.19 2.59
N ARG A 290 32.26 -0.19 3.85
CA ARG A 290 31.09 0.20 4.65
C ARG A 290 30.98 1.71 4.81
N LYS A 291 32.11 2.40 5.03
CA LYS A 291 32.20 3.86 5.04
C LYS A 291 31.68 4.47 3.72
N CYS A 292 31.98 3.85 2.58
CA CYS A 292 31.43 4.28 1.29
C CYS A 292 29.92 4.04 1.22
N LEU A 293 29.42 2.89 1.66
CA LEU A 293 28.01 2.53 1.59
C LEU A 293 27.10 3.47 2.40
N GLN A 294 27.54 3.92 3.58
CA GLN A 294 26.76 4.82 4.45
C GLN A 294 26.47 6.18 3.82
N LEU A 295 27.30 6.61 2.88
CA LEU A 295 27.11 7.83 2.10
C LEU A 295 26.10 7.63 0.96
N THR A 296 25.50 6.44 0.87
CA THR A 296 24.51 6.04 -0.15
C THR A 296 23.23 5.53 0.53
N LEU A 297 22.21 5.22 -0.26
CA LEU A 297 20.95 4.60 0.23
C LEU A 297 20.96 3.08 0.01
N TYR A 298 22.14 2.44 0.08
CA TYR A 298 22.35 1.01 -0.14
C TYR A 298 21.77 0.52 -1.48
N ARG A 299 21.99 1.31 -2.54
CA ARG A 299 21.54 0.97 -3.90
C ARG A 299 22.71 0.86 -4.87
N PRO A 300 22.68 -0.08 -5.83
CA PRO A 300 23.74 -0.23 -6.84
C PRO A 300 24.08 1.06 -7.56
N ARG A 301 23.07 1.85 -7.97
CA ARG A 301 23.31 3.12 -8.67
C ARG A 301 24.08 4.11 -7.81
N ASP A 302 23.73 4.19 -6.53
CA ASP A 302 24.24 5.22 -5.64
C ASP A 302 25.70 4.93 -5.27
N VAL A 303 26.03 3.68 -4.94
CA VAL A 303 27.44 3.26 -4.71
C VAL A 303 28.29 3.34 -5.97
N ILE A 304 27.77 2.94 -7.14
CA ILE A 304 28.51 3.08 -8.40
C ILE A 304 28.78 4.56 -8.70
N SER A 305 27.80 5.44 -8.51
CA SER A 305 27.96 6.87 -8.78
C SER A 305 28.99 7.50 -7.84
N LEU A 306 28.93 7.18 -6.55
CA LEU A 306 29.89 7.66 -5.55
C LEU A 306 31.32 7.25 -5.92
N LEU A 307 31.54 5.95 -6.19
CA LEU A 307 32.87 5.44 -6.52
C LEU A 307 33.38 5.95 -7.86
N ASN A 308 32.53 6.06 -8.88
CA ASN A 308 32.95 6.65 -10.16
C ASN A 308 33.44 8.09 -9.99
N ASN A 309 32.75 8.91 -9.20
CA ASN A 309 33.18 10.28 -8.92
C ASN A 309 34.47 10.30 -8.08
N ALA A 310 34.61 9.42 -7.08
CA ALA A 310 35.85 9.31 -6.31
C ALA A 310 37.04 8.90 -7.19
N PHE A 311 36.88 7.91 -8.08
CA PHE A 311 37.93 7.53 -9.04
C PHE A 311 38.23 8.63 -10.06
N LEU A 312 37.25 9.46 -10.42
CA LEU A 312 37.47 10.63 -11.27
C LEU A 312 38.35 11.67 -10.55
N CYS A 313 38.06 11.96 -9.28
CA CYS A 313 38.88 12.82 -8.43
C CYS A 313 40.31 12.28 -8.29
N ALA A 314 40.46 10.99 -7.97
CA ALA A 314 41.78 10.35 -7.86
C ALA A 314 42.59 10.47 -9.15
N ARG A 315 41.95 10.23 -10.31
CA ARG A 315 42.59 10.35 -11.63
C ARG A 315 43.00 11.78 -11.96
N SER A 316 42.23 12.78 -11.53
CA SER A 316 42.61 14.20 -11.72
C SER A 316 43.89 14.58 -10.96
N GLN A 317 44.25 13.79 -9.94
CA GLN A 317 45.51 13.89 -9.19
C GLN A 317 46.52 12.80 -9.60
N GLU A 318 46.34 12.18 -10.77
CA GLU A 318 47.21 11.14 -11.33
C GLU A 318 47.35 9.87 -10.45
N ARG A 319 46.38 9.62 -9.56
CA ARG A 319 46.32 8.41 -8.72
C ARG A 319 45.46 7.32 -9.35
N GLY A 320 45.85 6.07 -9.13
CA GLY A 320 45.08 4.87 -9.51
C GLY A 320 44.23 4.29 -8.37
N GLU A 321 44.42 4.77 -7.14
CA GLU A 321 43.71 4.37 -5.94
C GLU A 321 42.96 5.58 -5.35
N ILE A 322 41.78 5.34 -4.76
CA ILE A 322 41.03 6.38 -4.05
C ILE A 322 41.48 6.48 -2.59
N VAL A 323 41.50 7.71 -2.07
CA VAL A 323 41.73 8.01 -0.64
C VAL A 323 40.49 8.69 -0.04
N ASP A 324 40.51 8.91 1.29
CA ASP A 324 39.43 9.59 2.01
C ASP A 324 39.05 10.96 1.41
N ASP A 325 40.02 11.77 0.98
CA ASP A 325 39.77 13.09 0.37
C ASP A 325 38.97 12.99 -0.95
N ASP A 326 39.23 11.96 -1.77
CA ASP A 326 38.48 11.73 -3.03
C ASP A 326 37.04 11.31 -2.72
N LEU A 327 36.86 10.48 -1.69
CA LEU A 327 35.55 10.03 -1.22
C LEU A 327 34.76 11.21 -0.67
N GLU A 328 35.35 12.07 0.16
CA GLU A 328 34.69 13.25 0.72
C GLU A 328 34.27 14.23 -0.38
N ALA A 329 35.15 14.49 -1.36
CA ALA A 329 34.82 15.34 -2.50
C ALA A 329 33.62 14.78 -3.30
N ALA A 330 33.63 13.48 -3.60
CA ALA A 330 32.54 12.81 -4.30
C ALA A 330 31.24 12.78 -3.48
N ALA A 331 31.34 12.54 -2.18
CA ALA A 331 30.21 12.44 -1.28
C ALA A 331 29.44 13.75 -1.16
N LYS A 332 30.12 14.91 -1.24
CA LYS A 332 29.47 16.22 -1.21
C LYS A 332 28.46 16.38 -2.35
N GLU A 333 28.90 16.13 -3.58
CA GLU A 333 28.06 16.22 -4.77
C GLU A 333 26.92 15.18 -4.73
N ILE A 334 27.23 13.96 -4.31
CA ILE A 334 26.23 12.90 -4.16
C ILE A 334 25.19 13.28 -3.11
N SER A 335 25.60 13.83 -1.97
CA SER A 335 24.72 14.24 -0.88
C SER A 335 23.72 15.30 -1.33
N GLU A 336 24.18 16.34 -2.03
CA GLU A 336 23.33 17.40 -2.58
C GLU A 336 22.31 16.83 -3.58
N ASN A 337 22.76 15.97 -4.50
CA ASN A 337 21.89 15.31 -5.47
C ASN A 337 20.85 14.40 -4.81
N ARG A 338 21.24 13.64 -3.77
CA ARG A 338 20.33 12.74 -3.04
C ARG A 338 19.30 13.53 -2.24
N TYR A 339 19.70 14.61 -1.60
CA TYR A 339 18.79 15.49 -0.86
C TYR A 339 17.76 16.14 -1.79
N ASN A 340 18.19 16.64 -2.96
CA ASN A 340 17.29 17.16 -3.98
C ASN A 340 16.35 16.09 -4.55
N ASP A 341 16.85 14.86 -4.76
CA ASP A 341 16.04 13.73 -5.20
C ASP A 341 14.97 13.35 -4.15
N LEU A 342 15.32 13.34 -2.85
CA LEU A 342 14.37 13.09 -1.75
C LEU A 342 13.23 14.11 -1.77
N GLN A 343 13.55 15.40 -1.87
CA GLN A 343 12.55 16.46 -1.92
C GLN A 343 11.61 16.25 -3.12
N LYS A 344 12.16 16.08 -4.32
CA LYS A 344 11.35 15.87 -5.54
C LYS A 344 10.50 14.60 -5.48
N GLU A 345 11.04 13.50 -4.95
CA GLU A 345 10.35 12.20 -4.90
C GLU A 345 9.17 12.23 -3.93
N TYR A 346 9.30 12.94 -2.81
CA TYR A 346 8.30 12.92 -1.75
C TYR A 346 7.44 14.18 -1.68
N GLU A 347 7.70 15.26 -2.42
CA GLU A 347 6.89 16.49 -2.37
C GLU A 347 5.39 16.24 -2.60
N LYS A 348 5.03 15.36 -3.54
CA LYS A 348 3.61 15.03 -3.79
C LYS A 348 2.96 14.20 -2.67
N ILE A 349 3.76 13.45 -1.91
CA ILE A 349 3.29 12.53 -0.85
C ILE A 349 3.30 13.23 0.51
N LEU A 350 4.32 14.04 0.75
CA LEU A 350 4.56 14.85 1.93
C LEU A 350 4.86 16.29 1.47
N PRO A 351 3.84 17.08 1.10
CA PRO A 351 4.04 18.47 0.72
C PRO A 351 4.70 19.24 1.86
N GLY A 352 5.74 20.02 1.55
CA GLY A 352 6.54 20.71 2.56
C GLY A 352 7.69 19.87 3.14
N VAL A 353 8.06 18.74 2.51
CA VAL A 353 9.22 17.92 2.94
C VAL A 353 10.52 18.72 2.92
N ALA A 354 10.65 19.70 2.02
CA ALA A 354 11.79 20.60 1.97
C ALA A 354 11.91 21.45 3.25
N GLU A 355 10.80 21.99 3.74
CA GLU A 355 10.73 22.81 4.96
C GLU A 355 11.02 21.94 6.19
N LEU A 356 10.40 20.76 6.28
CA LEU A 356 10.60 19.83 7.40
C LEU A 356 12.07 19.40 7.50
N THR A 357 12.68 18.97 6.39
CA THR A 357 14.08 18.51 6.40
C THR A 357 15.08 19.66 6.60
N ARG A 358 14.78 20.87 6.10
CA ARG A 358 15.64 22.05 6.26
C ARG A 358 15.76 22.50 7.72
N ALA A 359 14.79 22.18 8.58
CA ALA A 359 14.83 22.48 10.01
C ALA A 359 16.04 21.86 10.73
N PHE A 360 16.62 20.80 10.17
CA PHE A 360 17.80 20.12 10.71
C PHE A 360 19.13 20.70 10.21
N ARG A 361 19.12 21.73 9.35
CA ARG A 361 20.34 22.35 8.82
C ARG A 361 21.21 22.88 9.97
N GLY A 362 22.50 22.54 9.96
CA GLY A 362 23.45 22.96 11.00
C GLY A 362 23.30 22.29 12.36
N THR A 363 22.35 21.36 12.53
CA THR A 363 22.14 20.65 13.80
C THR A 363 23.05 19.42 13.94
N GLU A 364 23.08 18.80 15.13
CA GLU A 364 23.78 17.53 15.34
C GLU A 364 23.09 16.38 14.57
N PRO A 365 23.84 15.45 13.95
CA PRO A 365 23.24 14.34 13.20
C PRO A 365 22.41 13.37 14.05
N GLU A 366 22.89 13.05 15.26
CA GLU A 366 22.20 12.21 16.23
C GLU A 366 21.54 13.09 17.30
N GLN A 367 20.23 12.95 17.48
CA GLN A 367 19.44 13.79 18.38
C GLN A 367 18.51 12.94 19.24
N SER A 368 18.10 13.48 20.39
CA SER A 368 16.95 12.91 21.11
C SER A 368 15.67 13.10 20.30
N LEU A 369 14.69 12.23 20.51
CA LEU A 369 13.39 12.39 19.87
C LEU A 369 12.73 13.74 20.23
N GLU A 370 12.95 14.25 21.44
CA GLU A 370 12.46 15.55 21.89
C GLU A 370 13.07 16.70 21.06
N GLN A 371 14.37 16.67 20.79
CA GLN A 371 15.04 17.66 19.95
C GLN A 371 14.49 17.65 18.52
N ALA A 372 14.28 16.47 17.94
CA ALA A 372 13.68 16.33 16.62
C ALA A 372 12.23 16.86 16.60
N ARG A 373 11.43 16.55 17.63
CA ARG A 373 10.07 17.09 17.80
C ARG A 373 10.08 18.61 17.97
N SER A 374 11.06 19.18 18.67
CA SER A 374 11.23 20.63 18.79
C SER A 374 11.51 21.30 17.44
N CYS A 375 12.37 20.67 16.61
CA CYS A 375 12.59 21.11 15.23
C CYS A 375 11.28 21.11 14.44
N MET A 376 10.49 20.03 14.52
CA MET A 376 9.19 19.96 13.85
C MET A 376 8.19 20.99 14.38
N ALA A 377 8.12 21.20 15.70
CA ALA A 377 7.25 22.20 16.30
C ALA A 377 7.57 23.61 15.77
N SER A 378 8.86 23.95 15.62
CA SER A 378 9.28 25.24 15.06
C SER A 378 8.74 25.44 13.63
N VAL A 379 8.80 24.40 12.78
CA VAL A 379 8.27 24.47 11.41
C VAL A 379 6.75 24.60 11.41
N LEU A 380 6.04 23.76 12.18
CA LEU A 380 4.59 23.73 12.22
C LEU A 380 3.96 25.00 12.83
N SER A 381 4.71 25.72 13.67
CA SER A 381 4.26 26.99 14.29
C SER A 381 4.25 28.18 13.34
N VAL A 382 4.91 28.08 12.19
CA VAL A 382 5.03 29.16 11.20
C VAL A 382 3.88 29.06 10.19
N ASP A 383 3.18 30.17 9.97
CA ASP A 383 2.04 30.26 9.03
C ASP A 383 2.39 30.86 7.66
N THR A 384 3.67 31.07 7.38
CA THR A 384 4.16 31.71 6.15
C THR A 384 4.71 30.73 5.10
N HIS A 385 4.41 29.44 5.22
CA HIS A 385 4.85 28.44 4.25
C HIS A 385 4.01 28.50 2.96
N PRO A 386 4.50 27.90 1.85
CA PRO A 386 3.69 27.71 0.65
C PRO A 386 2.35 27.03 0.97
N ALA A 387 1.29 27.39 0.24
CA ALA A 387 -0.08 26.99 0.58
C ALA A 387 -0.28 25.47 0.68
N GLU A 388 0.38 24.68 -0.19
CA GLU A 388 0.30 23.21 -0.15
C GLU A 388 0.99 22.62 1.08
N ALA A 389 2.19 23.11 1.41
CA ALA A 389 2.91 22.75 2.63
C ALA A 389 2.10 23.10 3.88
N GLN A 390 1.53 24.32 3.93
CA GLN A 390 0.71 24.75 5.08
C GLN A 390 -0.50 23.83 5.29
N ARG A 391 -1.18 23.40 4.23
CA ARG A 391 -2.29 22.44 4.32
C ARG A 391 -1.81 21.09 4.85
N ALA A 392 -0.69 20.58 4.34
CA ALA A 392 -0.13 19.31 4.81
C ALA A 392 0.28 19.37 6.29
N PHE A 393 0.87 20.48 6.74
CA PHE A 393 1.24 20.68 8.14
C PHE A 393 0.03 20.68 9.08
N ARG A 394 -1.09 21.27 8.65
CA ARG A 394 -2.37 21.20 9.39
C ARG A 394 -2.96 19.78 9.42
N ILE A 395 -2.69 18.94 8.42
CA ILE A 395 -3.12 17.53 8.40
C ILE A 395 -2.26 16.67 9.32
N LEU A 396 -0.94 16.90 9.35
CA LEU A 396 -0.04 16.20 10.27
C LEU A 396 -0.39 16.52 11.74
N ASP A 397 -0.82 17.76 12.00
CA ASP A 397 -1.39 18.26 13.27
C ASP A 397 -0.43 18.27 14.47
N THR A 398 0.59 17.40 14.50
CA THR A 398 1.51 17.24 15.63
C THR A 398 2.97 17.10 15.21
N PRO A 399 3.93 17.57 16.04
CA PRO A 399 5.37 17.36 15.80
C PRO A 399 5.75 15.88 15.73
N GLU A 400 5.04 15.02 16.46
CA GLU A 400 5.26 13.57 16.42
C GLU A 400 4.88 12.98 15.06
N ALA A 401 3.72 13.36 14.50
CA ALA A 401 3.32 12.92 13.17
C ALA A 401 4.30 13.39 12.09
N ALA A 402 4.80 14.62 12.18
CA ALA A 402 5.83 15.13 11.27
C ALA A 402 7.15 14.35 11.39
N THR A 403 7.56 14.00 12.61
CA THR A 403 8.76 13.19 12.85
C THR A 403 8.61 11.77 12.26
N ARG A 404 7.44 11.14 12.46
CA ARG A 404 7.13 9.84 11.84
C ARG A 404 7.09 9.92 10.33
N ALA A 405 6.58 11.01 9.76
CA ALA A 405 6.60 11.23 8.32
C ALA A 405 8.04 11.28 7.77
N LEU A 406 8.95 11.99 8.45
CA LEU A 406 10.37 12.02 8.07
C LEU A 406 11.09 10.66 8.22
N TYR A 407 10.71 9.87 9.23
CA TYR A 407 11.16 8.48 9.34
C TYR A 407 10.69 7.64 8.15
N SER A 408 9.41 7.74 7.78
CA SER A 408 8.79 6.93 6.72
C SER A 408 9.39 7.17 5.32
N VAL A 409 10.01 8.34 5.09
CA VAL A 409 10.69 8.68 3.82
C VAL A 409 12.19 8.40 3.85
N GLY A 410 12.70 7.89 4.98
CA GLY A 410 14.10 7.51 5.14
C GLY A 410 15.04 8.67 5.39
N PHE A 411 14.50 9.80 5.83
CA PHE A 411 15.30 10.94 6.25
C PHE A 411 15.83 10.76 7.67
N LEU A 412 14.98 10.26 8.57
CA LEU A 412 15.36 9.89 9.94
C LEU A 412 15.41 8.37 10.09
N GLY A 413 16.39 7.89 10.85
CA GLY A 413 16.47 6.54 11.37
C GLY A 413 16.20 6.54 12.87
N LEU A 414 15.67 5.43 13.39
CA LEU A 414 15.36 5.28 14.81
C LEU A 414 16.31 4.27 15.45
N ARG A 415 16.79 4.58 16.65
CA ARG A 415 17.66 3.68 17.40
C ARG A 415 16.87 2.52 17.99
N GLU A 416 17.24 1.30 17.63
CA GLU A 416 16.74 0.08 18.23
C GLU A 416 17.49 -0.22 19.54
N GLU A 417 16.76 -0.46 20.62
CA GLU A 417 17.35 -0.69 21.95
C GLU A 417 18.09 -2.03 22.05
N THR A 418 17.61 -3.05 21.34
CA THR A 418 18.14 -4.42 21.42
C THR A 418 19.49 -4.55 20.73
N THR A 419 19.64 -3.93 19.56
CA THR A 419 20.87 -4.01 18.76
C THR A 419 21.75 -2.77 18.89
N GLY A 420 21.21 -1.67 19.44
CA GLY A 420 21.86 -0.37 19.49
C GLY A 420 21.92 0.35 18.14
N ARG A 421 21.37 -0.24 17.07
CA ARG A 421 21.50 0.23 15.68
C ARG A 421 20.40 1.23 15.30
N PHE A 422 20.71 2.13 14.37
CA PHE A 422 19.74 2.99 13.71
C PHE A 422 19.15 2.27 12.50
N ILE A 423 17.83 2.07 12.52
CA ILE A 423 17.05 1.47 11.44
C ILE A 423 16.40 2.58 10.64
N PHE A 424 16.56 2.56 9.32
CA PHE A 424 15.93 3.51 8.41
C PHE A 424 14.76 2.86 7.66
N CYS A 425 13.64 3.58 7.56
CA CYS A 425 12.48 3.14 6.79
C CYS A 425 12.39 3.93 5.49
N HIS A 426 12.32 3.21 4.38
CA HIS A 426 12.30 3.82 3.05
C HIS A 426 11.04 3.50 2.25
N ASP A 427 10.21 2.62 2.81
CA ASP A 427 8.98 2.10 2.24
C ASP A 427 7.74 2.77 2.84
N GLY A 428 7.87 3.88 3.58
CA GLY A 428 6.72 4.67 4.08
C GLY A 428 5.94 3.98 5.17
N LYS A 429 6.45 2.88 5.72
CA LYS A 429 5.90 2.33 6.94
C LYS A 429 6.13 3.31 8.09
N ASN A 430 5.17 3.32 8.99
CA ASN A 430 5.41 3.90 10.31
C ASN A 430 6.27 2.93 11.11
N PRO A 431 6.99 3.41 12.13
CA PRO A 431 7.68 2.52 13.05
C PRO A 431 6.70 1.51 13.65
N ASP A 432 7.13 0.25 13.76
CA ASP A 432 6.30 -0.86 14.29
C ASP A 432 6.04 -0.74 15.80
N ARG A 433 6.65 0.25 16.46
CA ARG A 433 6.46 0.60 17.88
C ARG A 433 6.07 2.06 18.07
N ALA A 434 5.43 2.34 19.21
CA ALA A 434 5.23 3.71 19.66
C ALA A 434 6.58 4.34 20.07
N LEU A 435 6.76 5.62 19.75
CA LEU A 435 7.99 6.36 20.02
C LEU A 435 7.96 6.95 21.45
N GLY A 436 8.93 6.58 22.26
CA GLY A 436 9.11 7.03 23.65
C GLY A 436 10.10 8.18 23.79
N GLU A 437 10.20 8.76 25.00
CA GLU A 437 11.07 9.90 25.29
C GLU A 437 12.57 9.56 25.25
N ILE A 438 12.92 8.28 25.49
CA ILE A 438 14.30 7.78 25.47
C ILE A 438 14.82 7.49 24.06
N ASP A 439 13.95 7.53 23.05
CA ASP A 439 14.32 7.23 21.68
C ASP A 439 15.28 8.30 21.13
N ARG A 440 16.23 7.84 20.31
CA ARG A 440 17.14 8.70 19.55
C ARG A 440 16.87 8.54 18.07
N VAL A 441 17.05 9.64 17.34
CA VAL A 441 16.98 9.68 15.89
C VAL A 441 18.36 10.01 15.30
N LEU A 442 18.61 9.48 14.11
CA LEU A 442 19.77 9.81 13.30
C LEU A 442 19.30 10.33 11.95
N ILE A 443 19.77 11.51 11.55
CA ILE A 443 19.59 11.98 10.17
C ILE A 443 20.43 11.07 9.28
N HIS A 444 19.86 10.57 8.16
CA HIS A 444 20.58 9.64 7.31
C HIS A 444 21.92 10.22 6.82
N PRO A 445 23.06 9.51 6.93
CA PRO A 445 24.38 10.05 6.63
C PRO A 445 24.58 10.60 5.22
N CYS A 446 23.92 10.00 4.24
CA CYS A 446 23.94 10.51 2.87
C CYS A 446 23.43 11.96 2.71
N TYR A 447 22.74 12.55 3.70
CA TYR A 447 22.27 13.95 3.65
C TYR A 447 23.12 14.95 4.47
N TRP A 448 24.10 14.48 5.24
CA TRP A 448 24.81 15.32 6.21
C TRP A 448 25.51 16.52 5.55
N MET A 449 26.16 16.29 4.40
CA MET A 449 26.91 17.33 3.70
C MET A 449 25.98 18.35 3.04
N ALA A 450 24.85 17.92 2.47
CA ALA A 450 23.84 18.81 1.88
C ALA A 450 23.15 19.73 2.90
N LEU A 451 22.98 19.22 4.12
CA LEU A 451 22.41 19.96 5.25
C LEU A 451 23.44 20.73 6.07
N ASP A 452 24.73 20.63 5.74
CA ASP A 452 25.83 21.25 6.48
C ASP A 452 25.68 21.00 8.00
N LEU A 453 25.44 19.74 8.38
CA LEU A 453 25.29 19.37 9.78
C LEU A 453 26.57 19.65 10.57
N ALA A 454 26.43 19.79 11.90
CA ALA A 454 27.55 20.12 12.80
C ALA A 454 28.74 19.16 12.64
N ARG A 455 28.47 17.92 12.23
CA ARG A 455 29.46 16.90 11.90
C ARG A 455 29.31 16.40 10.46
N LYS A 456 30.44 16.28 9.77
CA LYS A 456 30.51 15.91 8.34
C LYS A 456 31.00 14.48 8.07
N ALA A 457 31.57 13.82 9.08
CA ALA A 457 32.14 12.47 8.94
C ALA A 457 31.61 11.53 10.02
N ILE A 458 31.25 10.31 9.62
CA ILE A 458 30.80 9.24 10.53
C ILE A 458 32.03 8.63 11.22
N GLY A 459 31.93 8.34 12.52
CA GLY A 459 33.00 7.66 13.27
C GLY A 459 33.01 6.18 12.93
N ALA A 460 34.15 5.50 13.06
CA ALA A 460 34.26 4.08 12.71
C ALA A 460 33.32 3.17 13.53
N ASP A 461 33.05 3.53 14.80
CA ASP A 461 32.15 2.78 15.68
C ASP A 461 30.66 3.07 15.36
N GLU A 462 30.29 4.34 15.16
CA GLU A 462 28.93 4.75 14.75
C GLU A 462 28.55 4.21 13.37
N ALA A 463 29.54 4.03 12.50
CA ALA A 463 29.38 3.38 11.22
C ALA A 463 28.82 1.94 11.38
N GLN A 464 29.18 1.22 12.44
CA GLN A 464 28.65 -0.12 12.68
C GLN A 464 27.21 -0.11 13.22
N GLU A 465 26.76 1.03 13.72
CA GLU A 465 25.41 1.21 14.26
C GLU A 465 24.37 1.56 13.18
N ILE A 466 24.77 1.89 11.95
CA ILE A 466 23.81 2.25 10.88
C ILE A 466 23.37 1.00 10.12
N TYR A 467 22.08 0.69 10.21
CA TYR A 467 21.45 -0.41 9.48
C TYR A 467 20.45 0.14 8.46
N ASP A 468 20.97 0.38 7.25
CA ASP A 468 20.19 0.79 6.08
C ASP A 468 20.00 -0.38 5.09
N GLU A 469 20.31 -1.60 5.53
CA GLU A 469 19.94 -2.80 4.79
C GLU A 469 18.41 -2.89 4.77
N TYR A 470 17.86 -3.08 3.57
CA TYR A 470 16.43 -3.17 3.34
C TYR A 470 15.88 -4.52 3.85
N ASP A 471 16.03 -4.82 5.14
CA ASP A 471 15.32 -5.93 5.77
C ASP A 471 13.85 -5.56 5.90
N ILE A 472 13.15 -5.74 4.79
CA ILE A 472 11.70 -5.86 4.84
C ILE A 472 11.45 -7.35 4.98
N GLU A 473 11.48 -7.81 6.22
CA GLU A 473 10.55 -8.87 6.57
C GLU A 473 9.16 -8.35 6.18
N VAL A 474 8.66 -8.75 5.02
CA VAL A 474 7.23 -8.96 4.86
C VAL A 474 6.93 -10.25 5.61
N ASN A 475 7.18 -10.24 6.92
CA ASN A 475 6.27 -10.94 7.78
C ASN A 475 4.96 -10.19 7.57
N SER A 476 4.04 -10.84 6.89
CA SER A 476 2.62 -10.55 7.01
C SER A 476 2.24 -10.86 8.47
N ASP A 477 2.78 -10.06 9.38
CA ASP A 477 2.35 -9.98 10.74
C ASP A 477 1.12 -9.10 10.81
N ALA A 478 0.78 -8.29 9.79
CA ALA A 478 -0.50 -7.58 9.76
C ALA A 478 -1.70 -8.52 10.01
N PRO A 479 -1.82 -9.73 9.40
CA PRO A 479 -2.80 -10.73 9.82
C PRO A 479 -2.61 -11.28 11.23
N LYS A 480 -1.37 -11.58 11.67
CA LYS A 480 -1.09 -12.17 13.00
C LYS A 480 -1.26 -11.16 14.13
N VAL A 481 -0.71 -9.96 14.00
CA VAL A 481 -0.90 -8.75 14.82
C VAL A 481 -2.35 -8.30 14.81
N ARG A 482 -3.05 -8.27 13.66
CA ARG A 482 -4.50 -8.02 13.65
C ARG A 482 -5.25 -9.11 14.40
N ALA A 483 -4.93 -10.38 14.19
CA ALA A 483 -5.53 -11.49 14.92
C ALA A 483 -5.19 -11.47 16.42
N ALA A 484 -3.98 -11.03 16.79
CA ALA A 484 -3.52 -10.87 18.17
C ALA A 484 -4.17 -9.67 18.85
N ASN A 485 -4.29 -8.53 18.16
CA ASN A 485 -4.98 -7.33 18.64
C ASN A 485 -6.48 -7.58 18.80
N LEU A 486 -7.12 -8.27 17.83
CA LEU A 486 -8.51 -8.72 17.96
C LEU A 486 -8.66 -9.72 19.11
N GLY A 487 -7.71 -10.65 19.27
CA GLY A 487 -7.68 -11.61 20.38
C GLY A 487 -7.53 -10.92 21.75
N ARG A 488 -6.64 -9.93 21.85
CA ARG A 488 -6.44 -9.10 23.05
C ARG A 488 -7.70 -8.32 23.38
N HIS A 489 -8.28 -7.61 22.41
CA HIS A 489 -9.52 -6.85 22.60
C HIS A 489 -10.68 -7.75 23.05
N MET A 490 -10.79 -8.97 22.50
CA MET A 490 -11.78 -9.95 22.97
C MET A 490 -11.52 -10.41 24.41
N SER A 491 -10.26 -10.62 24.79
CA SER A 491 -9.90 -11.05 26.15
C SER A 491 -10.13 -9.97 27.21
N GLU A 492 -10.01 -8.70 26.84
CA GLU A 492 -10.27 -7.55 27.73
C GLU A 492 -11.72 -7.54 28.25
N LEU A 493 -12.69 -8.00 27.46
CA LEU A 493 -14.10 -8.07 27.87
C LEU A 493 -14.30 -8.91 29.15
N ASN A 494 -13.55 -10.01 29.28
CA ASN A 494 -13.61 -10.93 30.41
C ASN A 494 -12.91 -10.36 31.66
N GLN A 495 -12.06 -9.36 31.47
CA GLN A 495 -11.30 -8.70 32.54
C GLN A 495 -11.99 -7.44 33.08
N ILE A 496 -13.14 -7.06 32.50
CA ILE A 496 -13.96 -5.93 32.95
C ILE A 496 -15.08 -6.50 33.85
N PRO A 497 -15.05 -6.26 35.17
CA PRO A 497 -16.12 -6.63 36.09
C PRO A 497 -17.44 -5.91 35.72
N GLU A 498 -18.57 -6.58 35.95
CA GLU A 498 -19.89 -5.95 35.83
C GLU A 498 -20.12 -4.96 36.97
N GLY A 499 -20.92 -3.93 36.71
CA GLY A 499 -21.27 -2.90 37.69
C GLY A 499 -20.83 -1.50 37.27
N LYS A 500 -21.33 -0.51 38.02
CA LYS A 500 -21.15 0.91 37.71
C LYS A 500 -19.70 1.37 37.84
N GLU A 501 -18.93 0.79 38.75
CA GLU A 501 -17.53 1.14 39.01
C GLU A 501 -16.62 0.91 37.78
N CYS A 502 -16.97 -0.04 36.91
CA CYS A 502 -16.24 -0.35 35.69
C CYS A 502 -17.00 0.05 34.41
N ALA A 503 -18.06 0.85 34.51
CA ALA A 503 -18.90 1.23 33.37
C ALA A 503 -18.11 1.95 32.27
N GLN A 504 -17.27 2.92 32.65
CA GLN A 504 -16.43 3.67 31.71
C GLN A 504 -15.47 2.75 30.93
N ARG A 505 -14.87 1.75 31.60
CA ARG A 505 -13.99 0.76 30.94
C ARG A 505 -14.77 -0.09 29.93
N PHE A 506 -16.03 -0.42 30.23
CA PHE A 506 -16.89 -1.15 29.31
C PHE A 506 -17.38 -0.30 28.12
N GLU A 507 -17.64 0.99 28.33
CA GLU A 507 -17.95 1.96 27.29
C GLU A 507 -16.78 2.13 26.31
N GLU A 508 -15.56 2.31 26.82
CA GLU A 508 -14.35 2.38 25.99
C GLU A 508 -14.12 1.08 25.20
N TRP A 509 -14.38 -0.08 25.83
CA TRP A 509 -14.29 -1.37 25.17
C TRP A 509 -15.33 -1.49 24.04
N CYS A 510 -16.57 -1.07 24.31
CA CYS A 510 -17.67 -1.05 23.33
C CYS A 510 -17.37 -0.10 22.17
N LEU A 511 -16.82 1.09 22.44
CA LEU A 511 -16.40 2.05 21.41
C LEU A 511 -15.41 1.42 20.45
N LYS A 512 -14.34 0.80 20.98
CA LYS A 512 -13.33 0.11 20.17
C LYS A 512 -13.95 -1.04 19.36
N ALA A 513 -14.82 -1.84 19.97
CA ALA A 513 -15.49 -2.95 19.29
C ALA A 513 -16.40 -2.46 18.14
N ILE A 514 -17.23 -1.44 18.38
CA ILE A 514 -18.15 -0.85 17.40
C ILE A 514 -17.36 -0.20 16.25
N ARG A 515 -16.26 0.51 16.55
CA ARG A 515 -15.33 1.07 15.55
C ARG A 515 -14.80 0.02 14.60
N ILE A 516 -14.40 -1.14 15.12
CA ILE A 516 -13.86 -2.22 14.31
C ILE A 516 -14.97 -2.91 13.53
N VAL A 517 -16.04 -3.33 14.21
CA VAL A 517 -17.11 -4.18 13.66
C VAL A 517 -17.95 -3.46 12.60
N PHE A 518 -18.21 -2.16 12.78
CA PHE A 518 -19.08 -1.39 11.88
C PHE A 518 -18.34 -0.34 11.03
N SER A 519 -17.01 -0.42 10.95
CA SER A 519 -16.16 0.49 10.16
C SER A 519 -16.56 0.61 8.69
N ALA A 520 -17.16 -0.43 8.10
CA ALA A 520 -17.59 -0.42 6.70
C ALA A 520 -18.82 0.46 6.43
N GLY A 521 -19.68 0.69 7.44
CA GLY A 521 -20.97 1.37 7.25
C GLY A 521 -21.21 2.58 8.15
N LEU A 522 -20.40 2.75 9.20
CA LEU A 522 -20.50 3.86 10.16
C LEU A 522 -19.18 4.63 10.23
N ARG A 523 -19.28 5.96 10.29
CA ARG A 523 -18.14 6.89 10.36
C ARG A 523 -18.19 7.74 11.63
N ASN A 524 -17.10 8.43 11.97
CA ASN A 524 -17.04 9.37 13.10
C ASN A 524 -17.59 8.80 14.42
N ILE A 525 -17.29 7.52 14.71
CA ILE A 525 -17.78 6.83 15.91
C ILE A 525 -17.06 7.41 17.13
N ALA A 526 -17.77 8.18 17.95
CA ALA A 526 -17.23 8.94 19.07
C ALA A 526 -17.90 8.57 20.39
N LEU A 527 -17.10 8.61 21.46
CA LEU A 527 -17.56 8.47 22.84
C LEU A 527 -17.93 9.85 23.36
N HIS A 528 -19.09 9.98 24.00
CA HIS A 528 -19.57 11.21 24.64
C HIS A 528 -19.43 12.47 23.78
N PRO A 529 -19.97 12.49 22.54
CA PRO A 529 -19.84 13.64 21.64
C PRO A 529 -20.47 14.93 22.18
N ASN A 530 -21.29 14.81 23.23
CA ASN A 530 -21.97 15.90 23.91
C ASN A 530 -21.66 15.93 25.42
N ALA A 531 -20.41 15.66 25.81
CA ALA A 531 -19.99 15.60 27.22
C ALA A 531 -20.36 16.83 28.08
N ALA A 532 -20.57 18.00 27.46
CA ALA A 532 -20.98 19.23 28.16
C ALA A 532 -22.51 19.37 28.36
N ALA A 533 -23.32 18.44 27.85
CA ALA A 533 -24.78 18.48 27.93
C ALA A 533 -25.31 17.69 29.14
N VAL A 534 -26.46 18.15 29.68
CA VAL A 534 -27.16 17.49 30.82
C VAL A 534 -27.54 16.04 30.51
N GLN A 535 -27.77 15.73 29.25
CA GLN A 535 -28.07 14.38 28.75
C GLN A 535 -26.91 13.87 27.90
N GLN A 536 -25.92 13.28 28.55
CA GLN A 536 -24.75 12.70 27.89
C GLN A 536 -25.13 11.40 27.17
N ARG A 537 -24.69 11.27 25.92
CA ARG A 537 -24.86 10.05 25.12
C ARG A 537 -23.58 9.22 25.21
N ASP A 538 -23.69 7.91 25.20
CA ASP A 538 -22.52 7.04 25.34
C ASP A 538 -21.70 7.02 24.04
N ILE A 539 -22.21 6.40 22.98
CA ILE A 539 -21.51 6.30 21.69
C ILE A 539 -22.43 6.74 20.57
N VAL A 540 -21.93 7.62 19.69
CA VAL A 540 -22.65 8.08 18.51
C VAL A 540 -21.81 7.88 17.27
N ALA A 541 -22.46 7.48 16.18
CA ALA A 541 -21.83 7.26 14.88
C ALA A 541 -22.59 7.96 13.75
N SER A 542 -21.87 8.52 12.79
CA SER A 542 -22.46 9.09 11.58
C SER A 542 -22.79 7.98 10.57
N ASN A 543 -24.02 8.00 10.06
CA ASN A 543 -24.53 7.04 9.07
C ASN A 543 -24.82 7.75 7.74
N SER A 544 -24.09 7.38 6.69
CA SER A 544 -24.25 7.92 5.32
C SER A 544 -25.03 6.97 4.39
N GLY A 545 -25.46 5.80 4.88
CA GLY A 545 -26.15 4.80 4.06
C GLY A 545 -25.23 4.04 3.09
N ASP A 546 -23.94 3.94 3.43
CA ASP A 546 -22.89 3.35 2.58
C ASP A 546 -23.11 1.85 2.34
N SER A 547 -23.72 1.12 3.28
CA SER A 547 -23.99 -0.31 3.14
C SER A 547 -25.44 -0.72 3.41
N PRO A 548 -25.90 -1.91 2.93
CA PRO A 548 -27.32 -2.29 2.94
C PRO A 548 -28.04 -2.17 4.30
N PRO A 549 -27.53 -2.70 5.43
CA PRO A 549 -28.22 -2.56 6.72
C PRO A 549 -28.25 -1.10 7.22
N TRP A 550 -27.20 -0.32 6.96
CA TRP A 550 -27.12 1.06 7.44
C TRP A 550 -27.91 2.02 6.56
N ARG A 551 -28.06 1.72 5.26
CA ARG A 551 -29.01 2.38 4.36
C ARG A 551 -30.45 2.15 4.80
N ARG A 552 -30.78 0.94 5.25
CA ARG A 552 -32.07 0.62 5.87
C ARG A 552 -32.28 1.45 7.15
N VAL A 553 -31.29 1.48 8.05
CA VAL A 553 -31.33 2.31 9.27
C VAL A 553 -31.52 3.80 8.95
N LEU A 554 -30.86 4.31 7.91
CA LEU A 554 -31.01 5.68 7.45
C LEU A 554 -32.40 5.95 6.87
N ASN A 555 -32.87 5.11 5.95
CA ASN A 555 -34.10 5.37 5.20
C ASN A 555 -35.36 5.05 6.00
N ASP A 556 -35.38 3.92 6.71
CA ASP A 556 -36.60 3.42 7.37
C ASP A 556 -36.77 4.08 8.74
N TYR A 557 -35.67 4.45 9.40
CA TYR A 557 -35.68 5.00 10.75
C TYR A 557 -35.18 6.46 10.83
N ASP A 558 -34.82 7.09 9.72
CA ASP A 558 -34.32 8.48 9.64
C ASP A 558 -33.11 8.74 10.57
N SER A 559 -32.26 7.73 10.76
CA SER A 559 -31.11 7.81 11.67
C SER A 559 -29.83 8.13 10.90
N ARG A 560 -29.50 9.43 10.86
CA ARG A 560 -28.21 9.96 10.35
C ARG A 560 -27.11 9.88 11.40
N GLN A 561 -27.48 9.87 12.68
CA GLN A 561 -26.59 9.68 13.83
C GLN A 561 -27.07 8.46 14.63
N VAL A 562 -26.39 7.33 14.48
CA VAL A 562 -26.74 6.09 15.16
C VAL A 562 -26.26 6.14 16.60
N LEU A 563 -27.18 5.93 17.53
CA LEU A 563 -26.91 5.93 18.97
C LEU A 563 -26.68 4.50 19.49
N PHE A 564 -25.61 4.31 20.25
CA PHE A 564 -25.36 3.13 21.05
C PHE A 564 -25.28 3.53 22.53
N GLU A 565 -26.26 3.10 23.31
CA GLU A 565 -26.28 3.21 24.78
C GLU A 565 -25.63 1.96 25.38
N VAL A 566 -24.78 2.12 26.39
CA VAL A 566 -23.97 1.03 26.94
C VAL A 566 -24.27 0.83 28.42
N LYS A 567 -24.67 -0.38 28.81
CA LYS A 567 -24.92 -0.75 30.21
C LYS A 567 -24.02 -1.91 30.63
N ASN A 568 -23.09 -1.64 31.54
CA ASN A 568 -22.16 -2.66 32.08
C ASN A 568 -22.81 -3.57 33.14
N TYR A 569 -24.01 -4.07 32.88
CA TYR A 569 -24.71 -5.03 33.72
C TYR A 569 -25.69 -5.86 32.90
N GLN A 570 -26.06 -7.01 33.45
CA GLN A 570 -27.12 -7.85 32.91
C GLN A 570 -28.49 -7.32 33.35
N ASN A 571 -29.52 -7.67 32.59
CA ASN A 571 -30.91 -7.37 32.87
C ASN A 571 -31.22 -5.85 32.88
N PRO A 572 -31.17 -5.17 31.72
CA PRO A 572 -31.55 -3.76 31.62
C PRO A 572 -32.96 -3.52 32.17
N THR A 573 -33.16 -2.33 32.72
CA THR A 573 -34.38 -1.90 33.43
C THR A 573 -35.27 -1.06 32.51
N GLN A 574 -36.55 -0.89 32.86
CA GLN A 574 -37.46 0.00 32.12
C GLN A 574 -36.93 1.44 32.05
N GLY A 575 -36.22 1.89 33.08
CA GLY A 575 -35.59 3.21 33.11
C GLY A 575 -34.57 3.39 31.99
N ASP A 576 -33.81 2.35 31.66
CA ASP A 576 -32.80 2.38 30.60
C ASP A 576 -33.45 2.59 29.22
N PHE A 577 -34.54 1.88 28.93
CA PHE A 577 -35.28 2.04 27.68
C PHE A 577 -35.92 3.43 27.56
N ARG A 578 -36.47 3.96 28.67
CA ARG A 578 -37.03 5.31 28.71
C ARG A 578 -35.94 6.38 28.50
N GLN A 579 -34.78 6.21 29.12
CA GLN A 579 -33.63 7.10 28.96
C GLN A 579 -33.22 7.20 27.47
N ILE A 580 -33.03 6.06 26.80
CA ILE A 580 -32.67 6.01 25.37
C ILE A 580 -33.71 6.72 24.52
N ALA A 581 -34.99 6.50 24.78
CA ALA A 581 -36.07 7.15 24.04
C ALA A 581 -36.01 8.68 24.10
N THR A 582 -35.53 9.26 25.21
CA THR A 582 -35.35 10.73 25.30
C THR A 582 -34.24 11.26 24.39
N TYR A 583 -33.28 10.42 24.01
CA TYR A 583 -32.14 10.79 23.16
C TYR A 583 -32.44 10.74 21.67
N MET A 584 -33.50 10.01 21.28
CA MET A 584 -33.91 9.73 19.91
C MET A 584 -34.73 10.89 19.31
N THR A 585 -34.03 11.99 19.02
CA THR A 585 -34.61 13.22 18.46
C THR A 585 -33.82 13.73 17.26
N ALA A 586 -34.46 14.50 16.37
CA ALA A 586 -33.83 15.21 15.25
C ALA A 586 -32.84 14.33 14.42
N PRO A 587 -31.49 14.50 14.42
CA PRO A 587 -30.61 13.71 13.55
C PRO A 587 -30.42 12.24 13.99
N TYR A 588 -30.83 11.88 15.22
CA TYR A 588 -30.66 10.54 15.77
C TYR A 588 -31.73 9.55 15.28
N GLY A 589 -32.83 10.06 14.73
CA GLY A 589 -33.90 9.26 14.14
C GLY A 589 -34.67 8.41 15.16
N ARG A 590 -35.22 7.31 14.67
CA ARG A 590 -36.20 6.44 15.36
C ARG A 590 -35.65 5.07 15.72
N ILE A 591 -34.34 4.86 15.63
CA ILE A 591 -33.68 3.63 16.06
C ILE A 591 -32.44 3.91 16.89
N ALA A 592 -32.26 3.15 17.97
CA ALA A 592 -31.08 3.16 18.81
C ALA A 592 -30.70 1.73 19.23
N PHE A 593 -29.43 1.53 19.57
CA PHE A 593 -28.91 0.24 20.01
C PHE A 593 -28.56 0.28 21.50
N LEU A 594 -29.00 -0.73 22.25
CA LEU A 594 -28.67 -0.90 23.66
C LEU A 594 -27.67 -2.06 23.81
N VAL A 595 -26.43 -1.77 24.19
CA VAL A 595 -25.37 -2.75 24.41
C VAL A 595 -25.31 -3.13 25.89
N THR A 596 -25.55 -4.40 26.22
CA THR A 596 -25.55 -4.90 27.62
C THR A 596 -24.56 -6.05 27.85
N ARG A 597 -24.44 -6.48 29.11
CA ARG A 597 -23.68 -7.68 29.50
C ARG A 597 -24.48 -8.99 29.40
N ASP A 598 -25.72 -8.94 28.90
CA ASP A 598 -26.54 -10.14 28.76
C ASP A 598 -25.88 -11.20 27.85
N ALA A 599 -26.09 -12.47 28.18
CA ALA A 599 -25.57 -13.57 27.37
C ALA A 599 -26.40 -13.82 26.09
N ASP A 600 -27.70 -13.52 26.14
CA ASP A 600 -28.65 -13.70 25.04
C ASP A 600 -28.90 -12.35 24.33
N LEU A 601 -28.87 -12.41 23.00
CA LEU A 601 -29.16 -11.28 22.11
C LEU A 601 -30.67 -11.00 22.03
N ASN A 602 -31.49 -12.01 22.27
CA ASN A 602 -32.94 -11.88 22.19
C ASN A 602 -33.49 -11.09 23.40
N PRO A 603 -34.46 -10.18 23.19
CA PRO A 603 -35.18 -9.56 24.29
C PRO A 603 -35.89 -10.60 25.16
N ARG A 604 -35.83 -10.43 26.48
CA ARG A 604 -36.55 -11.30 27.42
C ARG A 604 -38.07 -11.17 27.23
N LYS A 605 -38.75 -12.31 27.05
CA LYS A 605 -40.21 -12.37 26.87
C LYS A 605 -40.93 -11.77 28.08
N GLY A 606 -41.90 -10.88 27.83
CA GLY A 606 -42.79 -10.28 28.83
C GLY A 606 -42.28 -9.02 29.56
N LEU A 607 -40.98 -8.78 29.66
CA LEU A 607 -40.45 -7.55 30.28
C LEU A 607 -39.83 -6.64 29.23
N GLU A 608 -38.63 -6.98 28.73
CA GLU A 608 -37.91 -6.18 27.73
C GLU A 608 -38.71 -6.05 26.43
N LEU A 609 -39.33 -7.15 25.98
CA LEU A 609 -40.13 -7.16 24.76
C LEU A 609 -41.35 -6.24 24.86
N ASP A 610 -41.99 -6.17 26.04
CA ASP A 610 -43.17 -5.36 26.24
C ASP A 610 -42.80 -3.87 26.29
N TRP A 611 -41.65 -3.51 26.87
CA TRP A 611 -41.13 -2.13 26.81
C TRP A 611 -40.71 -1.71 25.41
N ILE A 612 -40.07 -2.59 24.63
CA ILE A 612 -39.72 -2.32 23.23
C ILE A 612 -41.00 -2.08 22.40
N ARG A 613 -42.03 -2.90 22.62
CA ARG A 613 -43.34 -2.75 21.96
C ARG A 613 -44.07 -1.48 22.39
N GLU A 614 -44.01 -1.14 23.68
CA GLU A 614 -44.57 0.11 24.22
C GLU A 614 -43.92 1.32 23.52
N LEU A 615 -42.59 1.35 23.42
CA LEU A 615 -41.88 2.42 22.70
C LEU A 615 -42.22 2.47 21.20
N TYR A 616 -42.42 1.30 20.58
CA TYR A 616 -42.66 1.21 19.14
C TYR A 616 -44.11 1.52 18.73
N TYR A 617 -45.11 1.08 19.51
CA TYR A 617 -46.53 1.24 19.16
C TYR A 617 -47.22 2.40 19.86
N THR A 618 -46.81 2.76 21.08
CA THR A 618 -47.51 3.76 21.89
C THR A 618 -47.00 5.19 21.62
N GLN A 619 -45.76 5.33 21.15
CA GLN A 619 -45.18 6.63 20.78
C GLN A 619 -45.61 7.05 19.37
N GLN A 620 -45.94 8.33 19.17
CA GLN A 620 -46.30 8.87 17.83
C GLN A 620 -45.19 8.65 16.78
N ASN A 621 -43.93 8.55 17.21
CA ASN A 621 -42.77 8.44 16.33
C ASN A 621 -42.25 7.01 16.12
N ARG A 622 -42.90 5.95 16.63
CA ARG A 622 -42.47 4.54 16.45
C ARG A 622 -40.98 4.29 16.76
N LEU A 623 -40.58 4.48 18.01
CA LEU A 623 -39.18 4.36 18.42
C LEU A 623 -38.79 2.89 18.60
N LEU A 624 -37.67 2.48 18.00
CA LEU A 624 -37.13 1.13 18.10
C LEU A 624 -35.82 1.10 18.88
N VAL A 625 -35.77 0.31 19.95
CA VAL A 625 -34.52 -0.01 20.66
C VAL A 625 -34.11 -1.44 20.36
N VAL A 626 -32.95 -1.60 19.73
CA VAL A 626 -32.39 -2.91 19.36
C VAL A 626 -31.31 -3.32 20.36
N LYS A 627 -31.52 -4.45 21.03
CA LYS A 627 -30.55 -5.02 21.97
C LYS A 627 -29.35 -5.61 21.25
N LEU A 628 -28.16 -5.26 21.72
CA LEU A 628 -26.86 -5.86 21.41
C LEU A 628 -26.21 -6.32 22.72
N THR A 629 -25.24 -7.24 22.62
CA THR A 629 -24.50 -7.70 23.79
C THR A 629 -23.00 -7.62 23.57
N GLY A 630 -22.23 -7.48 24.66
CA GLY A 630 -20.77 -7.56 24.59
C GLY A 630 -20.29 -8.88 23.97
N LYS A 631 -21.00 -9.98 24.26
CA LYS A 631 -20.76 -11.30 23.65
C LYS A 631 -21.01 -11.30 22.14
N PHE A 632 -22.07 -10.64 21.67
CA PHE A 632 -22.36 -10.50 20.24
C PHE A 632 -21.25 -9.75 19.50
N LEU A 633 -20.81 -8.60 20.04
CA LEU A 633 -19.70 -7.84 19.47
C LEU A 633 -18.39 -8.63 19.48
N SER A 634 -18.09 -9.35 20.57
CA SER A 634 -16.92 -10.23 20.67
C SER A 634 -16.95 -11.37 19.62
N ASN A 635 -18.12 -11.96 19.37
CA ASN A 635 -18.29 -12.97 18.31
C ASN A 635 -18.07 -12.40 16.91
N LEU A 636 -18.49 -11.16 16.65
CA LEU A 636 -18.22 -10.50 15.37
C LEU A 636 -16.73 -10.20 15.18
N LEU A 637 -16.05 -9.72 16.22
CA LEU A 637 -14.60 -9.54 16.23
C LEU A 637 -13.85 -10.87 15.94
N SER A 638 -14.33 -11.98 16.50
CA SER A 638 -13.79 -13.32 16.23
C SER A 638 -13.92 -13.72 14.76
N LYS A 639 -15.10 -13.48 14.16
CA LYS A 639 -15.32 -13.77 12.73
C LYS A 639 -14.44 -12.92 11.81
N LEU A 640 -14.12 -11.69 12.22
CA LEU A 640 -13.18 -10.80 11.51
C LEU A 640 -11.71 -11.25 11.59
N ARG A 641 -11.37 -12.28 12.39
CA ARG A 641 -10.04 -12.91 12.38
C ARG A 641 -9.82 -13.83 11.17
N ASN A 642 -10.87 -14.29 10.50
CA ASN A 642 -10.81 -15.17 9.33
C ASN A 642 -11.38 -14.47 8.08
N PRO A 643 -10.53 -13.87 7.21
CA PRO A 643 -10.97 -13.01 6.10
C PRO A 643 -11.66 -13.72 4.93
N GLN A 644 -11.89 -15.05 5.01
CA GLN A 644 -12.57 -15.81 3.97
C GLN A 644 -14.10 -15.61 3.91
N LYS A 645 -14.70 -14.89 4.87
CA LYS A 645 -16.14 -14.59 4.90
C LYS A 645 -16.38 -13.11 4.67
N HIS A 646 -17.03 -12.76 3.56
CA HIS A 646 -17.48 -11.39 3.28
C HIS A 646 -18.46 -10.92 4.37
N ASP A 647 -18.21 -9.73 4.92
CA ASP A 647 -19.10 -8.86 5.70
C ASP A 647 -19.98 -9.51 6.80
N PRO A 648 -19.39 -10.26 7.77
CA PRO A 648 -20.14 -10.94 8.82
C PRO A 648 -20.94 -9.99 9.75
N ALA A 649 -20.49 -8.74 9.90
CA ALA A 649 -21.15 -7.74 10.71
C ALA A 649 -22.44 -7.20 10.05
N GLU A 650 -22.39 -6.97 8.74
CA GLU A 650 -23.54 -6.45 7.99
C GLU A 650 -24.67 -7.47 7.91
N HIS A 651 -24.32 -8.73 7.61
CA HIS A 651 -25.27 -9.84 7.65
C HIS A 651 -25.90 -10.01 9.04
N ALA A 652 -25.11 -9.87 10.11
CA ALA A 652 -25.61 -10.02 11.47
C ALA A 652 -26.59 -8.90 11.86
N ILE A 653 -26.29 -7.64 11.53
CA ILE A 653 -27.19 -6.51 11.80
C ILE A 653 -28.45 -6.61 10.95
N ASN A 654 -28.33 -6.91 9.66
CA ASN A 654 -29.52 -7.02 8.80
C ASN A 654 -30.45 -8.15 9.27
N GLY A 655 -29.90 -9.31 9.63
CA GLY A 655 -30.67 -10.42 10.19
C GLY A 655 -31.30 -10.09 11.56
N LEU A 656 -30.62 -9.28 12.36
CA LEU A 656 -31.17 -8.80 13.63
C LEU A 656 -32.37 -7.87 13.41
N LEU A 657 -32.27 -6.91 12.49
CA LEU A 657 -33.39 -6.03 12.14
C LEU A 657 -34.58 -6.82 11.59
N ASP A 658 -34.35 -7.78 10.71
CA ASP A 658 -35.39 -8.70 10.22
C ASP A 658 -36.07 -9.47 11.34
N THR A 659 -35.30 -9.92 12.33
CA THR A 659 -35.83 -10.62 13.51
C THR A 659 -36.73 -9.71 14.33
N TYR A 660 -36.33 -8.46 14.56
CA TYR A 660 -37.15 -7.50 15.29
C TYR A 660 -38.45 -7.19 14.57
N GLU A 661 -38.39 -6.90 13.28
CA GLU A 661 -39.58 -6.57 12.50
C GLU A 661 -40.54 -7.74 12.33
N ARG A 662 -40.03 -8.95 12.04
CA ARG A 662 -40.87 -10.13 11.74
C ARG A 662 -41.36 -10.85 12.99
N ASN A 663 -40.48 -11.01 13.99
CA ASN A 663 -40.77 -11.90 15.13
C ASN A 663 -41.21 -11.14 16.38
N TYR A 664 -40.74 -9.89 16.58
CA TYR A 664 -41.03 -9.11 17.78
C TYR A 664 -42.10 -8.05 17.55
N LEU A 665 -42.08 -7.38 16.41
CA LEU A 665 -43.01 -6.32 16.00
C LEU A 665 -44.03 -6.78 14.94
N GLY A 666 -44.03 -8.08 14.59
CA GLY A 666 -45.05 -8.67 13.74
C GLY A 666 -46.41 -8.78 14.45
N LEU A 667 -47.50 -8.74 13.67
CA LEU A 667 -48.86 -8.94 14.19
C LEU A 667 -48.95 -10.32 14.90
N PRO A 668 -49.61 -10.42 16.07
CA PRO A 668 -49.76 -11.69 16.76
C PRO A 668 -50.53 -12.69 15.89
N SER A 669 -49.89 -13.82 15.56
CA SER A 669 -50.55 -14.95 14.90
C SER A 669 -51.55 -15.59 15.86
N THR A 670 -52.79 -15.78 15.41
CA THR A 670 -53.86 -16.49 16.14
C THR A 670 -53.66 -18.00 16.18
N ARG A 671 -52.63 -18.56 15.54
CA ARG A 671 -52.29 -19.99 15.62
C ARG A 671 -51.20 -20.25 16.66
N LYS A 672 -51.56 -20.90 17.77
CA LYS A 672 -50.60 -21.54 18.67
C LYS A 672 -49.74 -22.53 17.87
N GLN A 673 -48.45 -22.26 17.71
CA GLN A 673 -47.50 -23.29 17.29
C GLN A 673 -47.48 -24.38 18.37
N LYS A 674 -47.90 -25.60 18.00
CA LYS A 674 -47.68 -26.79 18.82
C LYS A 674 -46.17 -27.02 18.91
N ARG A 675 -45.70 -27.28 20.13
CA ARG A 675 -44.31 -27.57 20.48
C ARG A 675 -43.73 -28.71 19.66
#